data_AF-A0AAD7A344-F1
#
_entry.id   AF-A0AAD7A344-F1
#
_cell.length_a   1.000
_cell.length_b   1.000
_cell.length_c   1.000
_cell.angle_alpha   90.00
_cell.angle_beta   90.00
_cell.angle_gamma   90.00
#
_symmetry.space_group_name_H-M   'P 1'
#
loop_
_entity.id
_entity.type
_entity.pdbx_description
1 polymer ?
#
loop_
_entity_poly.entity_id
_entity_poly.type
_entity_poly.pdbx_seq_one_letter_code
_entity_poly.pdbx_strand_id
1 'polypeptide(L)'
;MDNPETRGLRLLALDGGGIRGLSMLIILEHLMNKLKVEENLPAVPHPCDYFDLIGGTGTGGLIALMLGRLRMSVEDAVKAYGQLAKEVFSDVKPPGSDGRFKASKLERAIKEIVRARSALQDPEEGLEDTRENACRTFVSTAAAANMSLPVLLRTYNTCEHQVMDCTIWQAGRATSAAPTFFKQIQIGHPGVEEAFLDGGMGHNNPTAALLLEAKVLFPNKQIACIISLGTGQPHTISIPKSSLLNQVIPLDVIKAMQKIATNCEKEHQSFAHHFDGIANLYFRFNVEQGMQNIQLNQWEDLSDVAANTGQYIQSQLMVNQLADAVKSLSGKIGRVPTTGFTPVQVAPDEIKQSKAALTPVTTWEISFEKLSPPAAEFLQMCSLLHHQNITEDIFKQAAAWTTENEEDAQTVQKARTFLQNFLSASGTWDPLSFRNIIAEIQAYSLIEEYDGKTLSMHPQIQSWCQTTLKDEFEARECMTDILGMSIRLTDDWLLFRIGLMPHVDSLIRNPTTVKPMFQSKYAQIYFESGRFRDAEHLETTVLEEQKTLLGADHPDTLLTMANLASTYSQLGRYQEAELLGVTVLEKRQTFLGADHPDTLRAMANLTSTYSQLGRYQEAVLLEATVLEKQKTFLGADHPDTLHAMANLASTYGQLGRYQEAELLGATVLEKRKTFLGADHPDTLRAMANLASTYSQLGRYQEAVLLEATVLEKRKTLLGAGHPDTLLAMANLASTYGQLGRYQEAGLLGATVLEKRKTLLGADHPHTLLTMANLASTYSQLGRYQEAELLGATVLEKRKIFLGADHPDTLHAMANLASTYSKLGRYQEAVLLEATVVEKRKALLGADHPHTLLAMANLASTYSQLGRYQEAELLGATVLEKRKTFLGADHPHTLHAMANLASTYSQLGRYQETVLLEATVLEKRKTLLGADHPDTLCAMANLAVTYSQLGRYEEAKPLEATVLEKRKTLLGANHPDTLAALENLVTTYHKLEKHQEAKEL
;
A
#
# COMPACT_ATOMS: atom_id res chain seq x y z
N MET A 1 -22.67 50.89 -19.32
CA MET A 1 -21.71 49.78 -19.51
C MET A 1 -20.41 50.28 -18.91
N ASP A 2 -20.03 49.76 -17.75
CA ASP A 2 -18.88 50.25 -17.00
C ASP A 2 -17.59 49.59 -17.51
N ASN A 3 -16.47 50.30 -17.40
CA ASN A 3 -15.16 49.85 -17.84
C ASN A 3 -14.79 48.53 -17.11
N PRO A 4 -14.63 47.39 -17.83
CA PRO A 4 -14.26 46.10 -17.24
C PRO A 4 -12.95 46.18 -16.46
N GLU A 5 -12.10 47.17 -16.73
CA GLU A 5 -10.79 47.33 -16.11
C GLU A 5 -10.85 47.73 -14.63
N THR A 6 -11.92 48.39 -14.16
CA THR A 6 -12.01 48.89 -12.77
C THR A 6 -12.94 48.08 -11.85
N ARG A 7 -13.71 47.12 -12.39
CA ARG A 7 -14.62 46.25 -11.60
C ARG A 7 -13.83 45.15 -10.88
N GLY A 8 -14.15 44.92 -9.60
CA GLY A 8 -13.62 43.77 -8.87
C GLY A 8 -14.22 42.43 -9.33
N LEU A 9 -13.43 41.35 -9.21
CA LEU A 9 -13.75 40.00 -9.66
C LEU A 9 -14.77 39.32 -8.76
N ARG A 10 -15.68 38.56 -9.37
CA ARG A 10 -16.71 37.77 -8.71
C ARG A 10 -16.45 36.30 -9.02
N LEU A 11 -16.20 35.50 -7.98
CA LEU A 11 -15.76 34.11 -8.12
C LEU A 11 -16.82 33.15 -7.55
N LEU A 12 -17.10 32.04 -8.23
CA LEU A 12 -18.05 31.01 -7.79
C LEU A 12 -17.37 29.64 -7.67
N ALA A 13 -17.42 29.04 -6.47
CA ALA A 13 -16.97 27.68 -6.17
C ALA A 13 -18.16 26.76 -5.91
N LEU A 14 -18.15 25.57 -6.54
CA LEU A 14 -19.21 24.57 -6.44
C LEU A 14 -18.66 23.21 -5.98
N ASP A 15 -19.11 22.74 -4.82
CA ASP A 15 -18.64 21.49 -4.21
C ASP A 15 -19.15 20.22 -4.91
N GLY A 16 -18.43 19.11 -4.75
CA GLY A 16 -18.92 17.78 -5.12
C GLY A 16 -19.79 17.14 -4.04
N GLY A 17 -20.89 16.47 -4.41
CA GLY A 17 -21.79 15.87 -3.42
C GLY A 17 -22.96 15.05 -3.95
N GLY A 18 -22.85 14.43 -5.12
CA GLY A 18 -23.92 13.59 -5.68
C GLY A 18 -25.24 14.37 -5.82
N ILE A 19 -26.39 13.71 -5.68
CA ILE A 19 -27.73 14.32 -5.83
C ILE A 19 -27.99 15.55 -4.96
N ARG A 20 -27.23 15.71 -3.86
CA ARG A 20 -27.31 16.88 -2.99
C ARG A 20 -26.84 18.16 -3.68
N GLY A 21 -26.16 18.06 -4.83
CA GLY A 21 -25.80 19.21 -5.67
C GLY A 21 -26.98 20.11 -6.06
N LEU A 22 -28.22 19.58 -6.01
CA LEU A 22 -29.43 20.37 -6.19
C LEU A 22 -29.55 21.52 -5.17
N SER A 23 -29.04 21.37 -3.93
CA SER A 23 -29.07 22.44 -2.93
C SER A 23 -28.30 23.69 -3.39
N MET A 24 -27.15 23.50 -4.05
CA MET A 24 -26.34 24.61 -4.58
C MET A 24 -27.11 25.39 -5.65
N LEU A 25 -27.81 24.69 -6.54
CA LEU A 25 -28.62 25.32 -7.58
C LEU A 25 -29.80 26.11 -6.99
N ILE A 26 -30.46 25.59 -5.95
CA ILE A 26 -31.57 26.29 -5.27
C ILE A 26 -31.07 27.54 -4.54
N ILE A 27 -29.93 27.45 -3.84
CA ILE A 27 -29.31 28.60 -3.16
C ILE A 27 -28.89 29.65 -4.19
N LEU A 28 -28.27 29.23 -5.30
CA LEU A 28 -27.87 30.12 -6.38
C LEU A 28 -29.08 30.76 -7.06
N GLU A 29 -30.16 30.02 -7.29
CA GLU A 29 -31.40 30.54 -7.86
C GLU A 29 -31.96 31.66 -6.98
N HIS A 30 -31.98 31.45 -5.66
CA HIS A 30 -32.43 32.47 -4.72
C HIS A 30 -31.53 33.71 -4.74
N LEU A 31 -30.20 33.52 -4.80
CA LEU A 31 -29.22 34.60 -4.87
C LEU A 31 -29.39 35.44 -6.15
N MET A 32 -29.52 34.78 -7.32
CA MET A 32 -29.68 35.44 -8.61
C MET A 32 -31.03 36.16 -8.73
N ASN A 33 -32.10 35.60 -8.14
CA ASN A 33 -33.39 36.27 -8.04
C ASN A 33 -33.33 37.53 -7.17
N LYS A 34 -32.63 37.48 -6.03
CA LYS A 34 -32.42 38.67 -5.20
C LYS A 34 -31.57 39.72 -5.92
N LEU A 35 -30.54 39.31 -6.67
CA LEU A 35 -29.74 40.23 -7.49
C LEU A 35 -30.56 40.94 -8.55
N LYS A 36 -31.50 40.24 -9.22
CA LYS A 36 -32.44 40.86 -10.15
C LYS A 36 -33.21 42.01 -9.48
N VAL A 37 -33.68 41.79 -8.25
CA VAL A 37 -34.44 42.80 -7.49
C VAL A 37 -33.53 43.95 -7.05
N GLU A 38 -32.35 43.63 -6.48
CA GLU A 38 -31.39 44.62 -5.97
C GLU A 38 -30.87 45.56 -7.06
N GLU A 39 -30.55 45.04 -8.25
CA GLU A 39 -30.03 45.82 -9.38
C GLU A 39 -31.10 46.28 -10.37
N ASN A 40 -32.38 45.99 -10.09
CA ASN A 40 -33.53 46.31 -10.95
C ASN A 40 -33.35 45.81 -12.41
N LEU A 41 -32.94 44.54 -12.55
CA LEU A 41 -32.68 43.91 -13.86
C LEU A 41 -33.99 43.40 -14.51
N PRO A 42 -34.10 43.46 -15.86
CA PRO A 42 -35.32 43.05 -16.57
C PRO A 42 -35.61 41.56 -16.44
N ALA A 43 -34.59 40.73 -16.27
CA ALA A 43 -34.68 39.28 -16.09
C ALA A 43 -33.62 38.81 -15.08
N VAL A 44 -33.76 37.58 -14.60
CA VAL A 44 -32.74 36.97 -13.74
C VAL A 44 -31.45 36.82 -14.57
N PRO A 45 -30.31 37.37 -14.13
CA PRO A 45 -29.09 37.28 -14.89
C PRO A 45 -28.58 35.84 -14.99
N HIS A 46 -27.88 35.50 -16.08
CA HIS A 46 -27.18 34.22 -16.16
C HIS A 46 -25.93 34.24 -15.28
N PRO A 47 -25.59 33.14 -14.59
CA PRO A 47 -24.36 33.10 -13.78
C PRO A 47 -23.09 33.40 -14.57
N CYS A 48 -23.00 32.96 -15.83
CA CYS A 48 -21.85 33.24 -16.70
C CYS A 48 -21.66 34.73 -17.02
N ASP A 49 -22.71 35.55 -16.90
CA ASP A 49 -22.63 36.99 -17.16
C ASP A 49 -22.25 37.77 -15.90
N TYR A 50 -22.36 37.12 -14.74
CA TYR A 50 -22.24 37.76 -13.44
C TYR A 50 -20.98 37.34 -12.67
N PHE A 51 -20.54 36.10 -12.83
CA PHE A 51 -19.29 35.58 -12.28
C PHE A 51 -18.19 35.58 -13.34
N ASP A 52 -17.01 36.08 -12.98
CA ASP A 52 -15.85 36.17 -13.87
C ASP A 52 -15.12 34.81 -14.00
N LEU A 53 -15.23 33.96 -12.97
CA LEU A 53 -14.66 32.62 -12.93
C LEU A 53 -15.56 31.66 -12.13
N ILE A 54 -15.87 30.49 -12.70
CA ILE A 54 -16.67 29.43 -12.09
C ILE A 54 -15.83 28.14 -12.02
N GLY A 55 -15.69 27.57 -10.82
CA GLY A 55 -14.95 26.33 -10.59
C GLY A 55 -15.80 25.28 -9.88
N GLY A 56 -15.69 24.02 -10.29
CA GLY A 56 -16.47 22.93 -9.72
C GLY A 56 -15.72 21.62 -9.58
N THR A 57 -16.08 20.81 -8.58
CA THR A 57 -15.60 19.43 -8.39
C THR A 57 -16.78 18.46 -8.37
N GLY A 58 -16.65 17.24 -8.90
CA GLY A 58 -17.72 16.23 -8.84
C GLY A 58 -18.99 16.71 -9.56
N THR A 59 -20.12 16.62 -8.85
CA THR A 59 -21.40 17.19 -9.31
C THR A 59 -21.36 18.71 -9.43
N GLY A 60 -20.57 19.40 -8.60
CA GLY A 60 -20.32 20.83 -8.76
C GLY A 60 -19.58 21.16 -10.06
N GLY A 61 -18.72 20.24 -10.53
CA GLY A 61 -18.07 20.35 -11.85
C GLY A 61 -19.08 20.25 -13.01
N LEU A 62 -20.04 19.32 -12.93
CA LEU A 62 -21.15 19.27 -13.90
C LEU A 62 -21.96 20.57 -13.91
N ILE A 63 -22.29 21.09 -12.72
CA ILE A 63 -23.03 22.35 -12.59
C ILE A 63 -22.21 23.53 -13.12
N ALA A 64 -20.89 23.56 -12.87
CA ALA A 64 -19.99 24.59 -13.42
C ALA A 64 -20.02 24.60 -14.95
N LEU A 65 -19.97 23.43 -15.60
CA LEU A 65 -20.09 23.33 -17.06
C LEU A 65 -21.45 23.80 -17.57
N MET A 66 -22.55 23.45 -16.87
CA MET A 66 -23.90 23.91 -17.22
C MET A 66 -24.02 25.44 -17.14
N LEU A 67 -23.60 26.04 -16.02
CA LEU A 67 -23.78 27.46 -15.75
C LEU A 67 -22.77 28.35 -16.51
N GLY A 68 -21.53 27.89 -16.66
CA GLY A 68 -20.45 28.62 -17.30
C GLY A 68 -20.35 28.31 -18.79
N ARG A 69 -19.81 27.13 -19.14
CA ARG A 69 -19.51 26.74 -20.53
C ARG A 69 -20.75 26.62 -21.43
N LEU A 70 -21.85 26.08 -20.90
CA LEU A 70 -23.13 25.93 -21.61
C LEU A 70 -24.06 27.12 -21.40
N ARG A 71 -23.67 28.11 -20.58
CA ARG A 71 -24.38 29.37 -20.32
C ARG A 71 -25.86 29.19 -19.93
N MET A 72 -26.18 28.11 -19.22
CA MET A 72 -27.56 27.82 -18.82
C MET A 72 -28.05 28.83 -17.76
N SER A 73 -29.35 29.11 -17.76
CA SER A 73 -29.97 29.77 -16.61
C SER A 73 -29.96 28.81 -15.41
N VAL A 74 -30.07 29.34 -14.18
CA VAL A 74 -30.13 28.48 -13.00
C VAL A 74 -31.36 27.56 -13.06
N GLU A 75 -32.50 28.07 -13.53
CA GLU A 75 -33.73 27.29 -13.71
C GLU A 75 -33.55 26.12 -14.70
N ASP A 76 -32.89 26.38 -15.84
CA ASP A 76 -32.58 25.34 -16.83
C ASP A 76 -31.60 24.31 -16.27
N ALA A 77 -30.62 24.75 -15.48
CA ALA A 77 -29.66 23.88 -14.82
C ALA A 77 -30.33 23.00 -13.75
N VAL A 78 -31.29 23.51 -12.98
CA VAL A 78 -32.12 22.73 -12.03
C VAL A 78 -32.86 21.61 -12.75
N LYS A 79 -33.53 21.93 -13.87
CA LYS A 79 -34.28 20.94 -14.66
C LYS A 79 -33.36 19.87 -15.24
N ALA A 80 -32.27 20.29 -15.89
CA ALA A 80 -31.31 19.38 -16.51
C ALA A 80 -30.62 18.48 -15.48
N TYR A 81 -30.24 19.05 -14.33
CA TYR A 81 -29.61 18.31 -13.24
C TYR A 81 -30.56 17.28 -12.62
N GLY A 82 -31.83 17.65 -12.38
CA GLY A 82 -32.84 16.72 -11.88
C GLY A 82 -33.11 15.55 -12.84
N GLN A 83 -33.17 15.83 -14.15
CA GLN A 83 -33.31 14.78 -15.16
C GLN A 83 -32.08 13.88 -15.23
N LEU A 84 -30.88 14.45 -15.23
CA LEU A 84 -29.61 13.71 -15.22
C LEU A 84 -29.53 12.80 -13.98
N ALA A 85 -29.84 13.31 -12.80
CA ALA A 85 -29.82 12.53 -11.56
C ALA A 85 -30.76 11.31 -11.64
N LYS A 86 -32.00 11.52 -12.10
CA LYS A 86 -32.99 10.43 -12.28
C LYS A 86 -32.49 9.37 -13.26
N GLU A 87 -31.91 9.78 -14.37
CA GLU A 87 -31.49 8.87 -15.44
C GLU A 87 -30.24 8.05 -15.07
N VAL A 88 -29.31 8.68 -14.36
CA VAL A 88 -28.02 8.10 -13.98
C VAL A 88 -28.14 7.16 -12.78
N PHE A 89 -28.97 7.52 -11.79
CA PHE A 89 -29.07 6.76 -10.54
C PHE A 89 -30.19 5.71 -10.50
N SER A 90 -31.02 5.59 -11.54
CA SER A 90 -32.13 4.62 -11.61
C SER A 90 -31.74 3.19 -12.02
N ASP A 91 -30.49 2.93 -12.44
CA ASP A 91 -30.06 1.62 -12.98
C ASP A 91 -28.75 1.16 -12.34
N VAL A 92 -28.88 0.39 -11.25
CA VAL A 92 -27.80 -0.14 -10.42
C VAL A 92 -27.27 -1.45 -11.03
N LYS A 93 -25.95 -1.56 -11.20
CA LYS A 93 -25.31 -2.79 -11.70
C LYS A 93 -25.28 -3.90 -10.64
N PRO A 94 -25.22 -5.19 -11.04
CA PRO A 94 -25.03 -6.31 -10.13
C PRO A 94 -23.71 -6.21 -9.32
N PRO A 95 -23.65 -6.78 -8.10
CA PRO A 95 -22.44 -6.81 -7.28
C PRO A 95 -21.25 -7.45 -8.02
N GLY A 96 -20.06 -6.87 -7.92
CA GLY A 96 -18.84 -7.35 -8.61
C GLY A 96 -18.55 -6.69 -9.97
N SER A 97 -19.41 -5.77 -10.43
CA SER A 97 -19.17 -4.97 -11.65
C SER A 97 -18.26 -3.77 -11.37
N ASP A 98 -17.46 -3.34 -12.37
CA ASP A 98 -16.66 -2.11 -12.33
C ASP A 98 -17.58 -0.86 -12.30
N GLY A 99 -17.73 -0.28 -11.10
CA GLY A 99 -18.64 0.83 -10.76
C GLY A 99 -20.09 0.42 -10.50
N ARG A 100 -20.74 1.05 -9.51
CA ARG A 100 -22.15 0.81 -9.12
C ARG A 100 -23.16 1.21 -10.20
N PHE A 101 -22.82 2.16 -11.06
CA PHE A 101 -23.69 2.69 -12.12
C PHE A 101 -23.05 2.56 -13.52
N LYS A 102 -23.87 2.60 -14.56
CA LYS A 102 -23.41 2.51 -15.95
C LYS A 102 -22.82 3.85 -16.42
N ALA A 103 -21.51 3.89 -16.65
CA ALA A 103 -20.82 5.07 -17.18
C ALA A 103 -21.40 5.55 -18.53
N SER A 104 -21.87 4.63 -19.38
CA SER A 104 -22.52 4.95 -20.65
C SER A 104 -23.84 5.73 -20.49
N LYS A 105 -24.55 5.57 -19.38
CA LYS A 105 -25.75 6.37 -19.09
C LYS A 105 -25.40 7.79 -18.68
N LEU A 106 -24.39 7.96 -17.84
CA LEU A 106 -23.87 9.28 -17.47
C LEU A 106 -23.33 10.02 -18.70
N GLU A 107 -22.55 9.34 -19.54
CA GLU A 107 -22.09 9.88 -20.83
C GLU A 107 -23.26 10.34 -21.70
N ARG A 108 -24.27 9.48 -21.91
CA ARG A 108 -25.44 9.83 -22.72
C ARG A 108 -26.19 11.03 -22.16
N ALA A 109 -26.45 11.06 -20.85
CA ALA A 109 -27.15 12.16 -20.20
C ALA A 109 -26.39 13.49 -20.35
N ILE A 110 -25.06 13.48 -20.19
CA ILE A 110 -24.25 14.69 -20.40
C ILE A 110 -24.26 15.11 -21.88
N LYS A 111 -24.10 14.16 -22.81
CA LYS A 111 -24.16 14.43 -24.26
C LYS A 111 -25.50 15.01 -24.70
N GLU A 112 -26.61 14.58 -24.10
CA GLU A 112 -27.94 15.15 -24.37
C GLU A 112 -28.05 16.61 -23.90
N ILE A 113 -27.48 16.94 -22.73
CA ILE A 113 -27.41 18.33 -22.24
C ILE A 113 -26.53 19.19 -23.15
N VAL A 114 -25.37 18.69 -23.56
CA VAL A 114 -24.46 19.38 -24.49
C VAL A 114 -25.15 19.61 -25.84
N ARG A 115 -25.76 18.57 -26.43
CA ARG A 115 -26.49 18.67 -27.70
C ARG A 115 -27.61 19.71 -27.64
N ALA A 116 -28.35 19.77 -26.53
CA ALA A 116 -29.46 20.72 -26.38
C ALA A 116 -29.01 22.19 -26.29
N ARG A 117 -27.74 22.46 -25.99
CA ARG A 117 -27.19 23.80 -25.75
C ARG A 117 -26.03 24.18 -26.67
N SER A 118 -25.49 23.22 -27.43
CA SER A 118 -24.50 23.44 -28.47
C SER A 118 -25.11 24.24 -29.62
N ALA A 119 -24.36 25.23 -30.12
CA ALA A 119 -24.78 26.02 -31.28
C ALA A 119 -24.97 25.16 -32.54
N LEU A 120 -24.24 24.04 -32.65
CA LEU A 120 -24.29 23.10 -33.77
C LEU A 120 -25.06 21.81 -33.45
N GLN A 121 -25.67 21.73 -32.26
CA GLN A 121 -26.27 20.49 -31.73
C GLN A 121 -25.27 19.32 -31.73
N ASP A 122 -23.98 19.62 -31.57
CA ASP A 122 -22.92 18.63 -31.57
C ASP A 122 -22.68 18.10 -30.15
N PRO A 123 -22.95 16.81 -29.86
CA PRO A 123 -22.65 16.23 -28.55
C PRO A 123 -21.14 16.12 -28.27
N GLU A 124 -20.28 16.22 -29.30
CA GLU A 124 -18.81 16.12 -29.20
C GLU A 124 -18.15 17.51 -29.19
N GLU A 125 -18.88 18.57 -28.85
CA GLU A 125 -18.32 19.93 -28.78
C GLU A 125 -17.14 20.00 -27.79
N GLY A 126 -16.05 20.62 -28.24
CA GLY A 126 -14.81 20.81 -27.47
C GLY A 126 -15.01 21.64 -26.20
N LEU A 127 -14.21 21.35 -25.16
CA LEU A 127 -14.28 22.04 -23.87
C LEU A 127 -13.89 23.52 -23.98
N GLU A 128 -12.91 23.85 -24.82
CA GLU A 128 -12.46 25.23 -25.02
C GLU A 128 -13.62 26.15 -25.44
N ASP A 129 -13.67 27.34 -24.84
CA ASP A 129 -14.64 28.37 -25.16
C ASP A 129 -13.96 29.57 -25.83
N THR A 130 -14.08 29.64 -27.14
CA THR A 130 -13.45 30.66 -27.98
C THR A 130 -14.29 31.95 -28.10
N ARG A 131 -15.44 32.04 -27.42
CA ARG A 131 -16.31 33.23 -27.46
C ARG A 131 -15.65 34.39 -26.70
N GLU A 132 -15.69 35.61 -27.24
CA GLU A 132 -15.03 36.79 -26.64
C GLU A 132 -15.49 37.12 -25.22
N ASN A 133 -16.78 36.88 -24.91
CA ASN A 133 -17.37 37.13 -23.58
C ASN A 133 -17.53 35.84 -22.76
N ALA A 134 -16.75 34.79 -23.04
CA ALA A 134 -16.86 33.51 -22.35
C ALA A 134 -16.56 33.63 -20.84
N CYS A 135 -17.43 33.07 -20.01
CA CYS A 135 -17.16 32.91 -18.59
C CYS A 135 -16.07 31.86 -18.40
N ARG A 136 -14.99 32.23 -17.73
CA ARG A 136 -13.88 31.31 -17.47
C ARG A 136 -14.40 30.23 -16.54
N THR A 137 -14.35 28.97 -17.00
CA THR A 137 -14.87 27.82 -16.26
C THR A 137 -13.81 26.72 -16.20
N PHE A 138 -13.65 26.06 -15.06
CA PHE A 138 -12.86 24.84 -14.95
C PHE A 138 -13.58 23.77 -14.13
N VAL A 139 -13.20 22.52 -14.38
CA VAL A 139 -13.60 21.38 -13.53
C VAL A 139 -12.36 20.71 -12.93
N SER A 140 -12.46 20.37 -11.65
CA SER A 140 -11.41 19.66 -10.92
C SER A 140 -11.54 18.15 -11.12
N THR A 141 -10.43 17.51 -11.43
CA THR A 141 -10.28 16.06 -11.64
C THR A 141 -8.99 15.58 -10.97
N ALA A 142 -8.75 14.27 -10.94
CA ALA A 142 -7.48 13.70 -10.49
C ALA A 142 -6.92 12.75 -11.55
N ALA A 143 -5.61 12.83 -11.82
CA ALA A 143 -4.94 11.85 -12.65
C ALA A 143 -4.84 10.52 -11.88
N ALA A 144 -5.21 9.40 -12.51
CA ALA A 144 -5.14 8.09 -11.87
C ALA A 144 -3.69 7.70 -11.51
N ALA A 145 -2.71 8.21 -12.24
CA ALA A 145 -1.29 8.03 -11.97
C ALA A 145 -0.76 8.89 -10.81
N ASN A 146 -1.43 10.02 -10.51
CA ASN A 146 -1.03 10.94 -9.44
C ASN A 146 -2.26 11.64 -8.83
N MET A 147 -2.78 11.09 -7.73
CA MET A 147 -3.97 11.60 -7.03
C MET A 147 -3.65 12.73 -6.02
N SER A 148 -2.39 13.18 -5.91
CA SER A 148 -1.97 14.12 -4.88
C SER A 148 -2.26 15.59 -5.22
N LEU A 149 -2.41 15.92 -6.50
CA LEU A 149 -2.70 17.27 -6.98
C LEU A 149 -3.91 17.23 -7.92
N PRO A 150 -4.82 18.23 -7.86
CA PRO A 150 -5.96 18.30 -8.74
C PRO A 150 -5.50 18.67 -10.15
N VAL A 151 -6.00 17.93 -11.15
CA VAL A 151 -5.86 18.29 -12.57
C VAL A 151 -7.08 19.09 -12.99
N LEU A 152 -6.87 20.32 -13.44
CA LEU A 152 -7.94 21.23 -13.83
C LEU A 152 -8.17 21.16 -15.35
N LEU A 153 -9.36 20.70 -15.75
CA LEU A 153 -9.80 20.78 -17.15
C LEU A 153 -10.48 22.14 -17.37
N ARG A 154 -9.90 22.96 -18.24
CA ARG A 154 -10.23 24.39 -18.39
C ARG A 154 -10.94 24.65 -19.72
N THR A 155 -11.82 25.64 -19.71
CA THR A 155 -12.46 26.18 -20.93
C THR A 155 -11.62 27.28 -21.61
N TYR A 156 -10.41 27.53 -21.12
CA TYR A 156 -9.56 28.65 -21.53
C TYR A 156 -8.08 28.27 -21.44
N ASN A 157 -7.26 28.93 -22.27
CA ASN A 157 -5.81 28.78 -22.30
C ASN A 157 -5.11 29.82 -21.39
N THR A 158 -3.97 29.45 -20.80
CA THR A 158 -3.05 30.37 -20.12
C THR A 158 -1.63 30.24 -20.67
N CYS A 159 -0.73 31.19 -20.37
CA CYS A 159 0.65 31.14 -20.87
C CYS A 159 1.44 29.91 -20.39
N GLU A 160 1.03 29.31 -19.26
CA GLU A 160 1.69 28.17 -18.64
C GLU A 160 0.99 26.83 -18.93
N HIS A 161 -0.28 26.86 -19.35
CA HIS A 161 -1.10 25.65 -19.52
C HIS A 161 -2.02 25.77 -20.75
N GLN A 162 -1.86 24.85 -21.70
CA GLN A 162 -2.79 24.68 -22.82
C GLN A 162 -3.98 23.81 -22.41
N VAL A 163 -5.16 24.09 -22.97
CA VAL A 163 -6.35 23.27 -22.81
C VAL A 163 -6.08 21.89 -23.35
N MET A 164 -6.30 20.88 -22.52
CA MET A 164 -6.25 19.48 -22.93
C MET A 164 -7.31 19.24 -24.00
N ASP A 165 -6.95 18.57 -25.11
CA ASP A 165 -7.88 18.21 -26.18
C ASP A 165 -8.95 17.25 -25.65
N CYS A 166 -10.07 17.81 -25.22
CA CYS A 166 -11.18 17.09 -24.62
C CYS A 166 -12.51 17.80 -24.89
N THR A 167 -13.58 17.02 -24.97
CA THR A 167 -14.95 17.49 -25.16
C THR A 167 -15.60 17.86 -23.83
N ILE A 168 -16.68 18.65 -23.89
CA ILE A 168 -17.44 19.05 -22.70
C ILE A 168 -17.93 17.81 -21.92
N TRP A 169 -18.39 16.77 -22.61
CA TRP A 169 -18.89 15.57 -21.96
C TRP A 169 -17.77 14.74 -21.33
N GLN A 170 -16.58 14.69 -21.95
CA GLN A 170 -15.41 14.02 -21.37
C GLN A 170 -14.99 14.69 -20.07
N ALA A 171 -14.97 16.03 -20.02
CA ALA A 171 -14.68 16.78 -18.80
C ALA A 171 -15.73 16.54 -17.71
N GLY A 172 -17.02 16.56 -18.06
CA GLY A 172 -18.12 16.24 -17.14
C GLY A 172 -18.05 14.80 -16.60
N ARG A 173 -17.67 13.85 -17.45
CA ARG A 173 -17.48 12.46 -17.08
C ARG A 173 -16.23 12.28 -16.21
N ALA A 174 -15.12 12.94 -16.50
CA ALA A 174 -13.90 12.92 -15.69
C ALA A 174 -14.15 13.42 -14.26
N THR A 175 -14.75 14.59 -14.11
CA THR A 175 -15.05 15.14 -12.77
C THR A 175 -16.07 14.28 -12.00
N SER A 176 -16.91 13.51 -12.68
CA SER A 176 -17.91 12.62 -12.05
C SER A 176 -17.42 11.17 -11.84
N ALA A 177 -16.12 10.90 -12.03
CA ALA A 177 -15.50 9.58 -11.93
C ALA A 177 -15.21 9.11 -10.51
N ALA A 178 -16.21 9.19 -9.64
CA ALA A 178 -16.07 8.80 -8.25
C ALA A 178 -15.80 7.29 -8.16
N PRO A 179 -14.70 6.86 -7.50
CA PRO A 179 -14.43 5.46 -7.25
C PRO A 179 -15.65 4.79 -6.62
N THR A 180 -15.96 3.57 -7.07
CA THR A 180 -17.16 2.77 -6.74
C THR A 180 -18.48 3.20 -7.35
N PHE A 181 -18.64 4.42 -7.87
CA PHE A 181 -19.84 4.80 -8.62
C PHE A 181 -19.66 4.63 -10.13
N PHE A 182 -18.55 5.13 -10.68
CA PHE A 182 -18.27 5.06 -12.12
C PHE A 182 -16.83 4.64 -12.39
N LYS A 183 -16.63 3.83 -13.44
CA LYS A 183 -15.31 3.47 -13.98
C LYS A 183 -14.58 4.71 -14.48
N GLN A 184 -13.26 4.81 -14.28
CA GLN A 184 -12.38 5.89 -14.79
C GLN A 184 -12.51 6.14 -16.30
N ILE A 185 -12.22 7.36 -16.75
CA ILE A 185 -12.25 7.75 -18.17
C ILE A 185 -10.83 8.01 -18.67
N GLN A 186 -10.56 7.64 -19.92
CA GLN A 186 -9.32 7.96 -20.61
C GLN A 186 -9.55 9.21 -21.48
N ILE A 187 -8.69 10.21 -21.35
CA ILE A 187 -8.74 11.45 -22.15
C ILE A 187 -7.33 11.71 -22.69
N GLY A 188 -7.21 12.02 -23.97
CA GLY A 188 -5.94 12.27 -24.65
C GLY A 188 -5.99 11.79 -26.10
N HIS A 189 -4.85 11.87 -26.79
CA HIS A 189 -4.74 11.39 -28.17
C HIS A 189 -4.56 9.86 -28.20
N PRO A 190 -5.04 9.17 -29.26
CA PRO A 190 -4.86 7.73 -29.40
C PRO A 190 -3.38 7.32 -29.26
N GLY A 191 -3.07 6.52 -28.23
CA GLY A 191 -1.71 6.07 -27.90
C GLY A 191 -1.01 6.84 -26.77
N VAL A 192 -1.55 8.00 -26.35
CA VAL A 192 -1.08 8.79 -25.20
C VAL A 192 -2.31 9.27 -24.41
N GLU A 193 -3.12 8.32 -23.95
CA GLU A 193 -4.32 8.61 -23.16
C GLU A 193 -3.99 8.59 -21.66
N GLU A 194 -4.47 9.59 -20.92
CA GLU A 194 -4.34 9.66 -19.47
C GLU A 194 -5.68 9.32 -18.80
N ALA A 195 -5.60 8.56 -17.70
CA ALA A 195 -6.77 8.12 -16.96
C ALA A 195 -7.17 9.16 -15.91
N PHE A 196 -8.42 9.60 -15.93
CA PHE A 196 -8.98 10.59 -15.02
C PHE A 196 -10.03 10.00 -14.06
N LEU A 197 -9.96 10.50 -12.83
CA LEU A 197 -10.83 10.21 -11.68
C LEU A 197 -11.49 11.52 -11.17
N ASP A 198 -12.50 11.36 -10.31
CA ASP A 198 -13.19 12.50 -9.67
C ASP A 198 -12.22 13.29 -8.79
N GLY A 199 -12.24 14.62 -8.93
CA GLY A 199 -11.44 15.55 -8.13
C GLY A 199 -11.84 15.59 -6.65
N GLY A 200 -12.95 14.95 -6.26
CA GLY A 200 -13.40 14.78 -4.88
C GLY A 200 -12.44 13.97 -4.01
N MET A 201 -11.44 13.31 -4.60
CA MET A 201 -10.38 12.54 -3.94
C MET A 201 -9.31 13.41 -3.24
N GLY A 202 -9.72 14.47 -2.53
CA GLY A 202 -8.81 15.34 -1.77
C GLY A 202 -9.00 16.85 -1.95
N HIS A 203 -9.89 17.28 -2.86
CA HIS A 203 -10.19 18.70 -3.14
C HIS A 203 -11.66 18.93 -3.49
N ASN A 204 -12.55 18.48 -2.61
CA ASN A 204 -13.99 18.47 -2.89
C ASN A 204 -14.63 19.88 -2.83
N ASN A 205 -13.93 20.88 -2.27
CA ASN A 205 -14.25 22.30 -2.38
C ASN A 205 -13.20 23.01 -3.28
N PRO A 206 -13.56 23.46 -4.50
CA PRO A 206 -12.60 24.01 -5.46
C PRO A 206 -12.12 25.44 -5.15
N THR A 207 -12.44 26.01 -3.98
CA THR A 207 -12.12 27.43 -3.65
C THR A 207 -10.62 27.74 -3.75
N ALA A 208 -9.75 26.82 -3.35
CA ALA A 208 -8.29 27.00 -3.47
C ALA A 208 -7.83 27.10 -4.92
N ALA A 209 -8.27 26.15 -5.75
CA ALA A 209 -8.00 26.14 -7.19
C ALA A 209 -8.59 27.39 -7.87
N LEU A 210 -9.77 27.83 -7.44
CA LEU A 210 -10.44 29.02 -7.96
C LEU A 210 -9.62 30.30 -7.75
N LEU A 211 -9.01 30.46 -6.58
CA LEU A 211 -8.17 31.62 -6.27
C LEU A 211 -6.83 31.59 -7.01
N LEU A 212 -6.22 30.41 -7.12
CA LEU A 212 -5.00 30.22 -7.93
C LEU A 212 -5.25 30.55 -9.40
N GLU A 213 -6.34 30.07 -9.97
CA GLU A 213 -6.72 30.40 -11.35
C GLU A 213 -7.04 31.88 -11.52
N ALA A 214 -7.72 32.51 -10.55
CA ALA A 214 -7.97 33.95 -10.58
C ALA A 214 -6.66 34.78 -10.56
N LYS A 215 -5.64 34.32 -9.82
CA LYS A 215 -4.31 34.94 -9.82
C LYS A 215 -3.62 34.84 -11.18
N VAL A 216 -3.68 33.68 -11.81
CA VAL A 216 -3.07 33.44 -13.13
C VAL A 216 -3.79 34.22 -14.24
N LEU A 217 -5.13 34.20 -14.23
CA LEU A 217 -5.94 34.84 -15.27
C LEU A 217 -6.01 36.36 -15.13
N PHE A 218 -5.97 36.86 -13.90
CA PHE A 218 -6.25 38.26 -13.60
C PHE A 218 -5.22 38.86 -12.64
N PRO A 219 -3.91 38.86 -12.95
CA PRO A 219 -2.83 39.17 -12.00
C PRO A 219 -2.86 40.59 -11.44
N ASN A 220 -3.53 41.54 -12.10
CA ASN A 220 -3.60 42.95 -11.68
C ASN A 220 -5.02 43.38 -11.30
N LYS A 221 -5.88 42.42 -10.95
CA LYS A 221 -7.28 42.69 -10.56
C LYS A 221 -7.47 42.55 -9.06
N GLN A 222 -8.60 43.07 -8.58
CA GLN A 222 -9.01 42.90 -7.20
C GLN A 222 -10.26 42.02 -7.13
N ILE A 223 -10.38 41.18 -6.12
CA ILE A 223 -11.54 40.34 -5.85
C ILE A 223 -12.58 41.17 -5.08
N ALA A 224 -13.81 41.20 -5.58
CA ALA A 224 -14.95 41.83 -4.94
C ALA A 224 -15.72 40.83 -4.06
N CYS A 225 -15.92 39.60 -4.54
CA CYS A 225 -16.73 38.60 -3.84
C CYS A 225 -16.38 37.17 -4.26
N ILE A 226 -16.38 36.26 -3.29
CA ILE A 226 -16.23 34.81 -3.47
C ILE A 226 -17.46 34.14 -2.89
N ILE A 227 -18.20 33.41 -3.72
CA ILE A 227 -19.34 32.58 -3.30
C ILE A 227 -18.92 31.12 -3.36
N SER A 228 -18.95 30.42 -2.24
CA SER A 228 -18.71 28.98 -2.14
C SER A 228 -20.01 28.28 -1.75
N LEU A 229 -20.49 27.38 -2.60
CA LEU A 229 -21.74 26.64 -2.39
C LEU A 229 -21.45 25.18 -2.07
N GLY A 230 -22.02 24.69 -0.98
CA GLY A 230 -21.87 23.32 -0.49
C GLY A 230 -23.10 22.44 -0.72
N THR A 231 -22.90 21.14 -0.56
CA THR A 231 -23.90 20.07 -0.79
C THR A 231 -24.51 19.49 0.49
N GLY A 232 -24.41 20.24 1.60
CA GLY A 232 -24.95 19.88 2.92
C GLY A 232 -24.00 19.07 3.79
N GLN A 233 -24.17 19.14 5.12
CA GLN A 233 -23.33 18.37 6.06
C GLN A 233 -23.72 16.87 6.09
N PRO A 234 -22.80 15.94 5.78
CA PRO A 234 -23.04 14.52 6.06
C PRO A 234 -23.00 14.26 7.57
N HIS A 235 -23.77 13.28 8.07
CA HIS A 235 -23.44 12.65 9.35
C HIS A 235 -22.00 12.12 9.27
N THR A 236 -21.21 12.28 10.34
CA THR A 236 -19.98 11.50 10.52
C THR A 236 -20.33 10.04 10.25
N ILE A 237 -19.78 9.45 9.18
CA ILE A 237 -20.08 8.06 8.81
C ILE A 237 -19.59 7.17 9.96
N SER A 238 -20.49 6.82 10.89
CA SER A 238 -20.31 5.67 11.75
C SER A 238 -20.80 4.46 10.95
N ILE A 239 -19.85 3.66 10.46
CA ILE A 239 -20.19 2.36 9.88
C ILE A 239 -20.73 1.52 11.05
N PRO A 240 -21.96 0.97 10.96
CA PRO A 240 -22.50 0.18 12.05
C PRO A 240 -21.58 -1.01 12.31
N LYS A 241 -21.16 -1.17 13.56
CA LYS A 241 -20.50 -2.40 14.01
C LYS A 241 -21.51 -3.54 13.82
N SER A 242 -21.05 -4.58 13.12
CA SER A 242 -21.65 -5.92 12.97
C SER A 242 -23.02 -6.04 12.27
N SER A 243 -22.98 -6.54 11.04
CA SER A 243 -23.91 -7.54 10.52
C SER A 243 -23.21 -8.37 9.44
N LEU A 244 -23.42 -9.69 9.47
CA LEU A 244 -22.75 -10.76 8.71
C LEU A 244 -22.89 -10.69 7.17
N LEU A 245 -23.41 -9.59 6.61
CA LEU A 245 -23.67 -9.44 5.18
C LEU A 245 -22.96 -8.26 4.50
N ASN A 246 -22.14 -7.48 5.20
CA ASN A 246 -21.42 -6.31 4.63
C ASN A 246 -19.95 -6.59 4.26
N GLN A 247 -19.65 -7.76 3.68
CA GLN A 247 -18.28 -8.17 3.32
C GLN A 247 -17.87 -7.91 1.86
N VAL A 248 -18.44 -6.89 1.18
CA VAL A 248 -18.12 -6.61 -0.24
C VAL A 248 -17.88 -5.12 -0.51
N ILE A 249 -17.13 -4.41 0.35
CA ILE A 249 -16.62 -3.06 0.05
C ILE A 249 -15.15 -2.95 0.50
N PRO A 250 -14.19 -2.62 -0.39
CA PRO A 250 -12.78 -2.46 -0.03
C PRO A 250 -12.55 -1.36 1.02
N LEU A 251 -11.60 -1.57 1.94
CA LEU A 251 -11.25 -0.60 3.00
C LEU A 251 -10.79 0.76 2.46
N ASP A 252 -10.18 0.79 1.27
CA ASP A 252 -9.73 2.03 0.63
C ASP A 252 -10.90 2.85 0.07
N VAL A 253 -12.00 2.20 -0.31
CA VAL A 253 -13.26 2.86 -0.67
C VAL A 253 -13.90 3.46 0.58
N ILE A 254 -13.90 2.71 1.69
CA ILE A 254 -14.42 3.21 2.97
C ILE A 254 -13.61 4.42 3.45
N LYS A 255 -12.29 4.37 3.36
CA LYS A 255 -11.40 5.51 3.66
C LYS A 255 -11.57 6.66 2.67
N ALA A 256 -11.72 6.40 1.38
CA ALA A 256 -11.98 7.43 0.38
C ALA A 256 -13.34 8.12 0.63
N MET A 257 -14.39 7.36 0.95
CA MET A 257 -15.71 7.89 1.34
C MET A 257 -15.64 8.69 2.65
N GLN A 258 -14.85 8.26 3.63
CA GLN A 258 -14.56 9.02 4.86
C GLN A 258 -13.77 10.31 4.58
N LYS A 259 -12.81 10.29 3.65
CA LYS A 259 -11.98 11.45 3.26
C LYS A 259 -12.77 12.48 2.43
N ILE A 260 -13.66 12.02 1.55
CA ILE A 260 -14.60 12.87 0.79
C ILE A 260 -15.56 13.61 1.74
N ALA A 261 -16.06 12.93 2.79
CA ALA A 261 -17.01 13.50 3.74
C ALA A 261 -16.39 14.52 4.72
N THR A 262 -15.08 14.46 4.98
CA THR A 262 -14.39 15.27 6.01
C THR A 262 -13.64 16.49 5.46
N ASN A 263 -13.47 16.61 4.13
CA ASN A 263 -12.52 17.58 3.56
C ASN A 263 -13.13 18.94 3.16
N CYS A 264 -14.41 19.00 2.76
CA CYS A 264 -15.04 20.25 2.30
C CYS A 264 -15.08 21.33 3.40
N GLU A 265 -15.31 20.88 4.63
CA GLU A 265 -15.43 21.76 5.80
C GLU A 265 -14.05 22.22 6.29
N LYS A 266 -13.03 21.37 6.19
CA LYS A 266 -11.64 21.71 6.51
C LYS A 266 -11.09 22.78 5.55
N GLU A 267 -11.34 22.64 4.24
CA GLU A 267 -10.99 23.66 3.25
C GLU A 267 -11.79 24.96 3.47
N HIS A 268 -13.10 24.86 3.74
CA HIS A 268 -13.91 26.04 4.09
C HIS A 268 -13.38 26.78 5.32
N GLN A 269 -13.08 26.07 6.41
CA GLN A 269 -12.57 26.67 7.66
C GLN A 269 -11.24 27.39 7.46
N SER A 270 -10.34 26.82 6.64
CA SER A 270 -9.09 27.48 6.21
C SER A 270 -9.34 28.81 5.49
N PHE A 271 -10.29 28.85 4.54
CA PHE A 271 -10.63 30.09 3.82
C PHE A 271 -11.43 31.09 4.64
N ALA A 272 -12.39 30.64 5.43
CA ALA A 272 -13.17 31.48 6.33
C ALA A 272 -12.24 32.22 7.28
N HIS A 273 -11.21 31.53 7.75
CA HIS A 273 -10.18 32.12 8.57
C HIS A 273 -9.25 33.09 7.82
N HIS A 274 -8.75 32.72 6.63
CA HIS A 274 -7.87 33.58 5.83
C HIS A 274 -8.51 34.93 5.43
N PHE A 275 -9.85 34.97 5.33
CA PHE A 275 -10.61 36.21 5.06
C PHE A 275 -11.27 36.80 6.31
N ASP A 276 -11.01 36.26 7.50
CA ASP A 276 -11.56 36.77 8.76
C ASP A 276 -10.93 38.14 9.06
N GLY A 277 -11.74 39.20 8.94
CA GLY A 277 -11.29 40.59 9.01
C GLY A 277 -11.58 41.42 7.75
N ILE A 278 -11.83 40.78 6.60
CA ILE A 278 -12.25 41.47 5.38
C ILE A 278 -13.75 41.26 5.20
N ALA A 279 -14.52 42.16 5.81
CA ALA A 279 -15.97 42.06 5.83
C ALA A 279 -16.55 41.85 4.43
N ASN A 280 -17.50 40.91 4.31
CA ASN A 280 -18.32 40.68 3.13
C ASN A 280 -17.56 40.26 1.85
N LEU A 281 -16.36 39.67 1.94
CA LEU A 281 -15.59 39.18 0.78
C LEU A 281 -15.91 37.72 0.42
N TYR A 282 -15.91 36.82 1.40
CA TYR A 282 -16.12 35.39 1.21
C TYR A 282 -17.43 34.95 1.86
N PHE A 283 -18.29 34.26 1.11
CA PHE A 283 -19.56 33.73 1.59
C PHE A 283 -19.63 32.23 1.34
N ARG A 284 -19.85 31.47 2.40
CA ARG A 284 -20.13 30.04 2.34
C ARG A 284 -21.60 29.79 2.62
N PHE A 285 -22.26 29.07 1.72
CA PHE A 285 -23.60 28.56 1.93
C PHE A 285 -23.59 27.04 1.88
N ASN A 286 -23.98 26.40 2.97
CA ASN A 286 -23.98 24.95 3.11
C ASN A 286 -25.12 24.53 4.04
N VAL A 287 -25.98 23.62 3.60
CA VAL A 287 -27.18 23.24 4.37
C VAL A 287 -26.79 22.38 5.58
N GLU A 288 -26.90 22.95 6.78
CA GLU A 288 -26.41 22.34 8.02
C GLU A 288 -27.32 21.24 8.57
N GLN A 289 -28.64 21.34 8.38
CA GLN A 289 -29.64 20.40 8.90
C GLN A 289 -30.57 19.87 7.81
N GLY A 290 -30.94 18.59 7.90
CA GLY A 290 -31.85 17.90 6.98
C GLY A 290 -31.16 17.10 5.86
N MET A 291 -29.87 17.33 5.61
CA MET A 291 -29.10 16.65 4.54
C MET A 291 -28.41 15.36 5.00
N GLN A 292 -28.44 15.04 6.29
CA GLN A 292 -27.65 13.98 6.89
C GLN A 292 -28.05 12.56 6.45
N ASN A 293 -29.35 12.35 6.18
CA ASN A 293 -29.92 11.02 5.87
C ASN A 293 -30.04 10.74 4.36
N ILE A 294 -29.81 11.74 3.51
CA ILE A 294 -29.99 11.64 2.06
C ILE A 294 -28.74 11.04 1.43
N GLN A 295 -28.78 9.83 0.86
CA GLN A 295 -27.59 9.26 0.22
C GLN A 295 -27.26 9.98 -1.10
N LEU A 296 -25.98 10.02 -1.47
CA LEU A 296 -25.49 10.77 -2.64
C LEU A 296 -26.05 10.26 -3.99
N ASN A 297 -26.72 9.12 -4.00
CA ASN A 297 -27.21 8.41 -5.18
C ASN A 297 -28.71 8.03 -5.12
N GLN A 298 -29.47 8.52 -4.13
CA GLN A 298 -30.91 8.25 -3.98
C GLN A 298 -31.73 9.37 -4.62
N TRP A 299 -31.92 9.32 -5.95
CA TRP A 299 -32.61 10.38 -6.69
C TRP A 299 -34.07 10.59 -6.25
N GLU A 300 -34.68 9.61 -5.60
CA GLU A 300 -36.02 9.71 -5.00
C GLU A 300 -36.11 10.81 -3.92
N ASP A 301 -34.98 11.16 -3.29
CA ASP A 301 -34.91 12.13 -2.20
C ASP A 301 -34.69 13.59 -2.69
N LEU A 302 -34.73 13.85 -4.01
CA LEU A 302 -34.54 15.20 -4.55
C LEU A 302 -35.58 16.20 -4.02
N SER A 303 -36.80 15.76 -3.72
CA SER A 303 -37.82 16.59 -3.05
C SER A 303 -37.41 16.99 -1.64
N ASP A 304 -36.74 16.10 -0.92
CA ASP A 304 -36.29 16.32 0.45
C ASP A 304 -35.08 17.27 0.47
N VAL A 305 -34.17 17.14 -0.50
CA VAL A 305 -33.10 18.13 -0.71
C VAL A 305 -33.71 19.53 -0.93
N ALA A 306 -34.73 19.65 -1.78
CA ALA A 306 -35.39 20.92 -2.04
C ALA A 306 -36.09 21.49 -0.80
N ALA A 307 -36.82 20.66 -0.04
CA ALA A 307 -37.52 21.07 1.17
C ALA A 307 -36.56 21.57 2.27
N ASN A 308 -35.50 20.80 2.55
CA ASN A 308 -34.51 21.16 3.57
C ASN A 308 -33.72 22.42 3.17
N THR A 309 -33.36 22.56 1.89
CA THR A 309 -32.70 23.78 1.39
C THR A 309 -33.62 25.00 1.49
N GLY A 310 -34.92 24.83 1.22
CA GLY A 310 -35.91 25.90 1.38
C GLY A 310 -36.01 26.40 2.82
N GLN A 311 -36.00 25.50 3.80
CA GLN A 311 -35.98 25.86 5.22
C GLN A 311 -34.68 26.58 5.61
N TYR A 312 -33.53 26.10 5.12
CA TYR A 312 -32.23 26.72 5.37
C TYR A 312 -32.18 28.18 4.90
N ILE A 313 -32.65 28.45 3.68
CA ILE A 313 -32.70 29.80 3.08
C ILE A 313 -33.62 30.74 3.86
N GLN A 314 -34.68 30.21 4.50
CA GLN A 314 -35.62 31.00 5.29
C GLN A 314 -35.14 31.30 6.72
N SER A 315 -34.04 30.70 7.18
CA SER A 315 -33.50 30.97 8.51
C SER A 315 -33.00 32.42 8.65
N GLN A 316 -33.25 33.05 9.80
CA GLN A 316 -32.94 34.47 10.01
C GLN A 316 -31.45 34.80 9.78
N LEU A 317 -30.55 33.88 10.15
CA LEU A 317 -29.11 34.00 9.94
C LEU A 317 -28.77 34.03 8.44
N MET A 318 -29.35 33.11 7.66
CA MET A 318 -29.09 33.01 6.22
C MET A 318 -29.74 34.14 5.42
N VAL A 319 -30.92 34.62 5.84
CA VAL A 319 -31.56 35.77 5.20
C VAL A 319 -30.63 36.99 5.22
N ASN A 320 -29.94 37.24 6.33
CA ASN A 320 -28.97 38.33 6.47
C ASN A 320 -27.72 38.07 5.61
N GLN A 321 -27.13 36.88 5.72
CA GLN A 321 -25.92 36.54 4.95
C GLN A 321 -26.15 36.56 3.43
N LEU A 322 -27.32 36.13 2.96
CA LEU A 322 -27.72 36.23 1.56
C LEU A 322 -27.89 37.68 1.11
N ALA A 323 -28.45 38.55 1.97
CA ALA A 323 -28.56 39.98 1.66
C ALA A 323 -27.18 40.63 1.54
N ASP A 324 -26.24 40.28 2.43
CA ASP A 324 -24.86 40.79 2.37
C ASP A 324 -24.10 40.27 1.14
N ALA A 325 -24.32 39.00 0.78
CA ALA A 325 -23.77 38.42 -0.45
C ALA A 325 -24.29 39.13 -1.69
N VAL A 326 -25.60 39.40 -1.78
CA VAL A 326 -26.23 40.14 -2.88
C VAL A 326 -25.65 41.56 -2.97
N LYS A 327 -25.48 42.26 -1.84
CA LYS A 327 -24.84 43.59 -1.80
C LYS A 327 -23.38 43.56 -2.22
N SER A 328 -22.62 42.53 -1.86
CA SER A 328 -21.23 42.40 -2.31
C SER A 328 -21.13 42.04 -3.79
N LEU A 329 -22.08 41.25 -4.30
CA LEU A 329 -22.17 40.91 -5.71
C LEU A 329 -22.63 42.11 -6.54
N SER A 330 -23.49 42.99 -6.04
CA SER A 330 -23.84 44.26 -6.70
C SER A 330 -22.75 45.34 -6.53
N GLY A 331 -22.03 45.30 -5.40
CA GLY A 331 -20.91 46.18 -5.08
C GLY A 331 -19.71 45.97 -6.03
N LYS A 332 -19.36 47.00 -6.79
CA LYS A 332 -18.29 46.95 -7.81
C LYS A 332 -16.87 47.17 -7.26
N ILE A 333 -16.74 47.26 -5.93
CA ILE A 333 -15.49 47.63 -5.25
C ILE A 333 -14.65 46.39 -5.02
N GLY A 334 -13.48 46.33 -5.67
CA GLY A 334 -12.45 45.36 -5.35
C GLY A 334 -11.91 45.57 -3.93
N ARG A 335 -11.65 44.48 -3.20
CA ARG A 335 -11.21 44.54 -1.80
C ARG A 335 -9.82 43.96 -1.58
N VAL A 336 -9.44 42.96 -2.38
CA VAL A 336 -8.16 42.24 -2.23
C VAL A 336 -7.51 42.03 -3.59
N PRO A 337 -6.22 42.38 -3.80
CA PRO A 337 -5.53 42.11 -5.06
C PRO A 337 -5.33 40.60 -5.27
N THR A 338 -5.45 40.14 -6.51
CA THR A 338 -5.24 38.73 -6.88
C THR A 338 -3.80 38.24 -6.64
N THR A 339 -2.82 39.15 -6.61
CA THR A 339 -1.40 38.86 -6.33
C THR A 339 -1.05 38.74 -4.85
N GLY A 340 -1.91 39.22 -3.93
CA GLY A 340 -1.71 39.10 -2.49
C GLY A 340 -1.95 37.69 -1.94
N PHE A 341 -2.33 36.74 -2.80
CA PHE A 341 -2.64 35.36 -2.41
C PHE A 341 -1.44 34.44 -2.64
N THR A 342 -0.86 33.94 -1.56
CA THR A 342 -0.02 32.74 -1.52
C THR A 342 -0.84 31.64 -0.85
N PRO A 343 -1.07 30.48 -1.47
CA PRO A 343 -1.67 29.35 -0.78
C PRO A 343 -0.70 28.91 0.31
N VAL A 344 -0.91 29.39 1.52
CA VAL A 344 -0.31 28.83 2.70
C VAL A 344 -0.97 27.45 2.85
N GLN A 345 -0.21 26.37 2.68
CA GLN A 345 -0.52 25.15 3.43
C GLN A 345 -0.56 25.62 4.87
N VAL A 346 -1.76 25.69 5.46
CA VAL A 346 -1.97 26.23 6.80
C VAL A 346 -1.01 25.56 7.77
N ALA A 347 0.11 26.24 8.04
CA ALA A 347 0.76 26.20 9.33
C ALA A 347 -0.29 26.74 10.31
N PRO A 348 -0.50 26.09 11.45
CA PRO A 348 -1.74 26.25 12.18
C PRO A 348 -1.86 27.60 12.94
N ASP A 349 -0.98 28.59 12.70
CA ASP A 349 -0.72 29.70 13.61
C ASP A 349 -1.53 31.00 13.50
N GLU A 350 -2.34 31.25 12.46
CA GLU A 350 -2.89 32.62 12.28
C GLU A 350 -4.37 32.84 12.65
N ILE A 351 -5.06 31.89 13.30
CA ILE A 351 -6.42 32.08 13.86
C ILE A 351 -6.44 32.85 15.17
N LYS A 352 -6.00 34.11 15.16
CA LYS A 352 -6.27 35.03 16.27
C LYS A 352 -6.66 36.42 15.76
N GLN A 353 -7.97 36.65 15.68
CA GLN A 353 -8.70 37.73 16.39
C GLN A 353 -10.00 38.12 15.66
N SER A 354 -11.10 37.40 15.94
CA SER A 354 -12.45 37.93 15.72
C SER A 354 -13.51 37.11 16.46
N LYS A 355 -14.08 37.74 17.49
CA LYS A 355 -15.38 37.47 18.13
C LYS A 355 -15.52 36.22 19.00
N ALA A 356 -15.47 36.52 20.30
CA ALA A 356 -16.10 35.81 21.40
C ALA A 356 -17.46 35.17 21.05
N ALA A 357 -17.43 33.87 20.77
CA ALA A 357 -18.51 32.92 21.00
C ALA A 357 -17.84 31.55 21.20
N LEU A 358 -18.01 30.97 22.39
CA LEU A 358 -17.42 29.71 22.86
C LEU A 358 -17.13 28.66 21.76
N THR A 359 -15.87 28.55 21.33
CA THR A 359 -15.38 27.48 20.45
C THR A 359 -14.64 26.40 21.27
N PRO A 360 -14.55 25.14 20.78
CA PRO A 360 -13.69 24.11 21.38
C PRO A 360 -12.26 24.58 21.62
N VAL A 361 -11.73 25.45 20.74
CA VAL A 361 -10.41 26.09 20.86
C VAL A 361 -10.30 26.94 22.13
N THR A 362 -11.29 27.78 22.43
CA THR A 362 -11.29 28.56 23.69
C THR A 362 -11.34 27.66 24.93
N THR A 363 -12.00 26.50 24.85
CA THR A 363 -11.98 25.52 25.94
C THR A 363 -10.59 24.88 26.10
N TRP A 364 -9.91 24.55 25.00
CA TRP A 364 -8.54 24.04 25.05
C TRP A 364 -7.54 25.08 25.55
N GLU A 365 -7.65 26.34 25.11
CA GLU A 365 -6.83 27.46 25.62
C GLU A 365 -6.99 27.62 27.13
N ILE A 366 -8.22 27.68 27.65
CA ILE A 366 -8.47 27.79 29.10
C ILE A 366 -7.94 26.57 29.86
N SER A 367 -8.08 25.36 29.30
CA SER A 367 -7.55 24.14 29.91
C SER A 367 -6.02 24.15 29.93
N PHE A 368 -5.37 24.64 28.87
CA PHE A 368 -3.93 24.69 28.74
C PHE A 368 -3.28 25.74 29.63
N GLU A 369 -3.91 26.92 29.78
CA GLU A 369 -3.47 27.95 30.74
C GLU A 369 -3.48 27.47 32.19
N LYS A 370 -4.22 26.39 32.49
CA LYS A 370 -4.27 25.77 33.83
C LYS A 370 -3.22 24.68 34.06
N LEU A 371 -2.54 24.23 33.01
CA LEU A 371 -1.50 23.20 33.14
C LEU A 371 -0.24 23.80 33.78
N SER A 372 0.44 22.97 34.58
CA SER A 372 1.78 23.25 35.06
C SER A 372 2.76 23.40 33.87
N PRO A 373 3.83 24.20 34.00
CA PRO A 373 4.78 24.39 32.90
C PRO A 373 5.32 23.07 32.30
N PRO A 374 5.70 22.05 33.11
CA PRO A 374 6.12 20.75 32.57
C PRO A 374 5.01 20.00 31.82
N ALA A 375 3.75 20.10 32.28
CA ALA A 375 2.61 19.46 31.62
C ALA A 375 2.25 20.14 30.29
N ALA A 376 2.30 21.47 30.25
CA ALA A 376 2.11 22.24 29.03
C ALA A 376 3.21 21.94 27.99
N GLU A 377 4.47 21.95 28.41
CA GLU A 377 5.62 21.62 27.55
C GLU A 377 5.54 20.17 27.03
N PHE A 378 5.20 19.21 27.90
CA PHE A 378 5.02 17.81 27.48
C PHE A 378 3.91 17.65 26.44
N LEU A 379 2.75 18.30 26.64
CA LEU A 379 1.64 18.24 25.70
C LEU A 379 2.04 18.83 24.33
N GLN A 380 2.72 19.97 24.33
CA GLN A 380 3.24 20.62 23.12
C GLN A 380 4.24 19.72 22.38
N MET A 381 5.18 19.10 23.10
CA MET A 381 6.16 18.19 22.53
C MET A 381 5.51 16.93 21.94
N CYS A 382 4.53 16.36 22.65
CA CYS A 382 3.74 15.23 22.13
C CYS A 382 2.92 15.58 20.88
N SER A 383 2.57 16.85 20.70
CA SER A 383 1.82 17.28 19.50
C SER A 383 2.62 17.10 18.20
N LEU A 384 3.95 17.06 18.27
CA LEU A 384 4.83 16.85 17.12
C LEU A 384 4.95 15.38 16.70
N LEU A 385 4.65 14.46 17.62
CA LEU A 385 4.55 13.03 17.36
C LEU A 385 3.22 12.69 16.69
N HIS A 386 3.16 11.55 15.99
CA HIS A 386 1.88 11.00 15.54
C HIS A 386 0.87 10.89 16.71
N HIS A 387 -0.39 11.25 16.45
CA HIS A 387 -1.46 11.44 17.44
C HIS A 387 -1.93 10.16 18.18
N GLN A 388 -1.36 9.01 17.83
CA GLN A 388 -1.63 7.70 18.42
C GLN A 388 -0.31 6.99 18.68
N ASN A 389 -0.33 6.04 19.62
CA ASN A 389 0.81 5.21 19.99
C ASN A 389 1.98 5.93 20.69
N ILE A 390 1.72 7.07 21.34
CA ILE A 390 2.74 7.75 22.15
C ILE A 390 2.91 6.96 23.45
N THR A 391 4.10 6.43 23.72
CA THR A 391 4.36 5.57 24.90
C THR A 391 5.39 6.19 25.85
N GLU A 392 5.30 5.84 27.14
CA GLU A 392 6.31 6.17 28.17
C GLU A 392 7.72 5.70 27.74
N ASP A 393 7.80 4.56 27.06
CA ASP A 393 9.06 3.97 26.61
C ASP A 393 9.87 4.88 25.68
N ILE A 394 9.22 5.76 24.89
CA ILE A 394 9.90 6.76 24.05
C ILE A 394 10.82 7.63 24.90
N PHE A 395 10.25 8.23 25.94
CA PHE A 395 10.95 9.18 26.79
C PHE A 395 11.90 8.48 27.76
N LYS A 396 11.49 7.33 28.28
CA LYS A 396 12.32 6.53 29.19
C LYS A 396 13.61 6.03 28.53
N GLN A 397 13.52 5.53 27.29
CA GLN A 397 14.71 5.08 26.55
C GLN A 397 15.62 6.25 26.14
N ALA A 398 15.03 7.39 25.78
CA ALA A 398 15.77 8.59 25.49
C ALA A 398 16.55 9.09 26.74
N ALA A 399 15.90 9.08 27.92
CA ALA A 399 16.55 9.43 29.17
C ALA A 399 17.72 8.49 29.50
N ALA A 400 17.53 7.18 29.39
CA ALA A 400 18.61 6.20 29.60
C ALA A 400 19.79 6.44 28.64
N TRP A 401 19.52 6.87 27.41
CA TRP A 401 20.57 7.16 26.43
C TRP A 401 21.45 8.32 26.87
N THR A 402 20.85 9.38 27.43
CA THR A 402 21.59 10.57 27.89
C THR A 402 22.52 10.27 29.07
N THR A 403 22.21 9.24 29.87
CA THR A 403 23.09 8.78 30.95
C THR A 403 24.19 7.85 30.46
N GLU A 404 23.93 7.10 29.39
CA GLU A 404 24.88 6.14 28.79
C GLU A 404 25.93 6.82 27.89
N ASN A 405 25.59 7.95 27.27
CA ASN A 405 26.41 8.61 26.24
C ASN A 405 26.67 10.08 26.59
N GLU A 406 27.42 10.33 27.68
CA GLU A 406 27.64 11.69 28.20
C GLU A 406 28.32 12.65 27.22
N GLU A 407 29.25 12.16 26.39
CA GLU A 407 29.95 13.00 25.40
C GLU A 407 29.00 13.48 24.29
N ASP A 408 28.20 12.58 23.72
CA ASP A 408 27.24 12.91 22.67
C ASP A 408 26.02 13.66 23.22
N ALA A 409 25.69 13.48 24.50
CA ALA A 409 24.60 14.18 25.18
C ALA A 409 24.77 15.71 25.15
N GLN A 410 26.00 16.21 25.00
CA GLN A 410 26.29 17.63 24.87
C GLN A 410 25.70 18.23 23.57
N THR A 411 25.55 17.42 22.52
CA THR A 411 24.98 17.82 21.22
C THR A 411 23.45 17.84 21.20
N VAL A 412 22.81 17.30 22.23
CA VAL A 412 21.35 17.16 22.38
C VAL A 412 20.85 17.80 23.69
N GLN A 413 21.49 18.89 24.12
CA GLN A 413 21.28 19.50 25.42
C GLN A 413 19.83 19.91 25.70
N LYS A 414 19.08 20.36 24.70
CA LYS A 414 17.67 20.75 24.85
C LYS A 414 16.79 19.54 25.19
N ALA A 415 16.98 18.43 24.49
CA ALA A 415 16.30 17.17 24.78
C ALA A 415 16.64 16.65 26.18
N ARG A 416 17.90 16.79 26.60
CA ARG A 416 18.32 16.46 27.98
C ARG A 416 17.60 17.32 29.02
N THR A 417 17.51 18.63 28.80
CA THR A 417 16.79 19.54 29.71
C THR A 417 15.30 19.23 29.78
N PHE A 418 14.65 18.94 28.66
CA PHE A 418 13.26 18.50 28.64
C PHE A 418 13.05 17.21 29.45
N LEU A 419 13.92 16.21 29.26
CA LEU A 419 13.82 14.92 29.94
C LEU A 419 14.06 15.02 31.46
N GLN A 420 14.82 16.01 31.94
CA GLN A 420 15.05 16.23 33.39
C GLN A 420 13.77 16.42 34.20
N ASN A 421 12.69 16.91 33.58
CA ASN A 421 11.38 17.04 34.22
C ASN A 421 10.80 15.69 34.70
N PHE A 422 11.30 14.56 34.17
CA PHE A 422 10.82 13.21 34.45
C PHE A 422 11.86 12.34 35.17
N LEU A 423 12.97 12.93 35.63
CA LEU A 423 14.03 12.21 36.33
C LEU A 423 13.97 12.47 37.83
N SER A 424 14.34 11.46 38.60
CA SER A 424 14.59 11.58 40.04
C SER A 424 15.84 12.43 40.32
N ALA A 425 16.03 12.82 41.59
CA ALA A 425 17.25 13.52 42.02
C ALA A 425 18.55 12.71 41.78
N SER A 426 18.45 11.39 41.59
CA SER A 426 19.56 10.51 41.20
C SER A 426 19.77 10.39 39.69
N GLY A 427 19.00 11.12 38.86
CA GLY A 427 19.10 11.10 37.40
C GLY A 427 18.47 9.88 36.72
N THR A 428 17.71 9.07 37.45
CA THR A 428 17.00 7.90 36.91
C THR A 428 15.55 8.24 36.56
N TRP A 429 14.98 7.60 35.55
CA TRP A 429 13.57 7.77 35.16
C TRP A 429 12.63 7.59 36.35
N ASP A 430 11.76 8.56 36.60
CA ASP A 430 10.75 8.53 37.66
C ASP A 430 9.34 8.33 37.07
N PRO A 431 8.79 7.09 37.10
CA PRO A 431 7.47 6.81 36.57
C PRO A 431 6.35 7.58 37.29
N LEU A 432 6.53 7.98 38.56
CA LEU A 432 5.52 8.73 39.29
C LEU A 432 5.42 10.17 38.77
N SER A 433 6.56 10.82 38.55
CA SER A 433 6.60 12.16 37.96
C SER A 433 5.98 12.18 36.57
N PHE A 434 6.30 11.20 35.72
CA PHE A 434 5.67 11.04 34.40
C PHE A 434 4.15 10.87 34.52
N ARG A 435 3.68 9.92 35.34
CA ARG A 435 2.23 9.68 35.51
C ARG A 435 1.47 10.86 36.08
N ASN A 436 2.08 11.64 36.98
CA ASN A 436 1.44 12.83 37.54
C ASN A 436 1.19 13.88 36.45
N ILE A 437 2.17 14.10 35.55
CA ILE A 437 2.03 15.00 34.41
C ILE A 437 0.94 14.49 33.45
N ILE A 438 0.94 13.19 33.13
CA ILE A 438 -0.12 12.60 32.28
C ILE A 438 -1.50 12.77 32.92
N ALA A 439 -1.65 12.47 34.20
CA ALA A 439 -2.91 12.59 34.93
C ALA A 439 -3.42 14.04 34.97
N GLU A 440 -2.51 15.01 35.09
CA GLU A 440 -2.84 16.44 35.03
C GLU A 440 -3.44 16.81 33.67
N ILE A 441 -2.82 16.38 32.57
CA ILE A 441 -3.29 16.65 31.21
C ILE A 441 -4.62 15.92 30.93
N GLN A 442 -4.74 14.67 31.39
CA GLN A 442 -5.96 13.87 31.29
C GLN A 442 -7.15 14.48 32.03
N ALA A 443 -6.91 15.14 33.18
CA ALA A 443 -7.97 15.81 33.93
C ALA A 443 -8.72 16.87 33.11
N TYR A 444 -8.08 17.41 32.07
CA TYR A 444 -8.67 18.35 31.12
C TYR A 444 -9.08 17.72 29.77
N SER A 445 -9.03 16.38 29.65
CA SER A 445 -9.38 15.63 28.43
C SER A 445 -8.58 16.04 27.18
N LEU A 446 -7.33 16.49 27.37
CA LEU A 446 -6.45 16.89 26.25
C LEU A 446 -5.69 15.70 25.64
N ILE A 447 -5.52 14.63 26.42
CA ILE A 447 -5.00 13.33 25.98
C ILE A 447 -5.83 12.20 26.56
N GLU A 448 -5.90 11.09 25.85
CA GLU A 448 -6.54 9.84 26.27
C GLU A 448 -5.47 8.76 26.46
N GLU A 449 -5.70 7.85 27.40
CA GLU A 449 -4.84 6.68 27.61
C GLU A 449 -5.61 5.39 27.34
N TYR A 450 -5.01 4.55 26.52
CA TYR A 450 -5.49 3.24 26.14
C TYR A 450 -4.58 2.17 26.76
N ASP A 451 -5.20 1.10 27.26
CA ASP A 451 -4.54 -0.08 27.84
C ASP A 451 -3.53 0.22 28.98
N GLY A 452 -3.61 1.40 29.59
CA GLY A 452 -2.76 1.86 30.71
C GLY A 452 -1.29 2.09 30.34
N LYS A 453 -0.99 2.26 29.05
CA LYS A 453 0.39 2.40 28.53
C LYS A 453 0.52 3.32 27.32
N THR A 454 -0.56 3.55 26.59
CA THR A 454 -0.51 4.18 25.28
C THR A 454 -1.34 5.44 25.28
N LEU A 455 -0.70 6.57 24.97
CA LEU A 455 -1.33 7.87 24.91
C LEU A 455 -1.80 8.16 23.48
N SER A 456 -2.97 8.78 23.37
CA SER A 456 -3.50 9.34 22.14
C SER A 456 -3.93 10.78 22.35
N MET A 457 -3.66 11.62 21.36
CA MET A 457 -4.14 12.98 21.30
C MET A 457 -5.16 13.08 20.16
N HIS A 458 -6.24 13.83 20.36
CA HIS A 458 -7.17 14.06 19.28
C HIS A 458 -6.49 14.91 18.18
N PRO A 459 -6.61 14.60 16.87
CA PRO A 459 -5.89 15.32 15.80
C PRO A 459 -6.14 16.84 15.77
N GLN A 460 -7.31 17.30 16.22
CA GLN A 460 -7.58 18.74 16.34
C GLN A 460 -6.85 19.39 17.52
N ILE A 461 -6.74 18.68 18.66
CA ILE A 461 -5.97 19.14 19.82
C ILE A 461 -4.48 19.15 19.45
N GLN A 462 -4.01 18.13 18.74
CA GLN A 462 -2.66 18.07 18.20
C GLN A 462 -2.35 19.28 17.31
N SER A 463 -3.19 19.51 16.28
CA SER A 463 -3.01 20.64 15.37
C SER A 463 -3.05 21.98 16.11
N TRP A 464 -3.92 22.12 17.12
CA TRP A 464 -4.00 23.32 17.95
C TRP A 464 -2.77 23.47 18.87
N CYS A 465 -2.28 22.42 19.51
CA CYS A 465 -1.08 22.47 20.34
C CYS A 465 0.17 22.86 19.54
N GLN A 466 0.25 22.46 18.27
CA GLN A 466 1.33 22.90 17.38
C GLN A 466 1.32 24.43 17.20
N THR A 467 0.14 25.07 17.25
CA THR A 467 0.00 26.55 17.15
C THR A 467 0.49 27.33 18.36
N THR A 468 0.64 26.64 19.48
CA THR A 468 1.02 27.28 20.73
C THR A 468 2.53 27.21 20.97
N LEU A 469 3.26 26.52 20.08
CA LEU A 469 4.71 26.44 20.11
C LEU A 469 5.32 27.80 19.81
N LYS A 470 6.23 28.26 20.68
CA LYS A 470 6.94 29.53 20.48
C LYS A 470 7.98 29.45 19.36
N ASP A 471 8.64 28.30 19.24
CA ASP A 471 9.60 27.98 18.20
C ASP A 471 9.37 26.53 17.76
N GLU A 472 8.63 26.38 16.66
CA GLU A 472 8.27 25.07 16.12
C GLU A 472 9.49 24.31 15.60
N PHE A 473 10.49 25.02 15.04
CA PHE A 473 11.70 24.40 14.51
C PHE A 473 12.54 23.80 15.65
N GLU A 474 12.77 24.56 16.72
CA GLU A 474 13.50 24.12 17.90
C GLU A 474 12.80 22.96 18.61
N ALA A 475 11.48 23.04 18.79
CA ALA A 475 10.70 21.96 19.41
C ALA A 475 10.75 20.66 18.58
N ARG A 476 10.71 20.78 17.24
CA ARG A 476 10.88 19.64 16.33
C ARG A 476 12.28 19.05 16.35
N GLU A 477 13.32 19.88 16.39
CA GLU A 477 14.70 19.40 16.54
C GLU A 477 14.84 18.60 17.84
N CYS A 478 14.33 19.15 18.94
CA CYS A 478 14.32 18.50 20.25
C CYS A 478 13.57 17.15 20.24
N MET A 479 12.38 17.08 19.64
CA MET A 479 11.64 15.82 19.53
C MET A 479 12.30 14.81 18.59
N THR A 480 12.98 15.28 17.55
CA THR A 480 13.77 14.44 16.66
C THR A 480 14.98 13.86 17.39
N ASP A 481 15.61 14.62 18.28
CA ASP A 481 16.67 14.08 19.14
C ASP A 481 16.09 13.04 20.11
N ILE A 482 14.96 13.32 20.76
CA ILE A 482 14.30 12.39 21.70
C ILE A 482 13.96 11.06 21.03
N LEU A 483 13.33 11.08 19.84
CA LEU A 483 13.07 9.86 19.09
C LEU A 483 14.36 9.14 18.72
N GLY A 484 15.37 9.85 18.21
CA GLY A 484 16.67 9.28 17.84
C GLY A 484 17.40 8.61 19.00
N MET A 485 17.31 9.20 20.20
CA MET A 485 17.84 8.66 21.45
C MET A 485 17.02 7.48 21.97
N SER A 486 15.72 7.43 21.72
CA SER A 486 14.86 6.31 22.15
C SER A 486 15.16 5.00 21.41
N ILE A 487 15.74 5.10 20.21
CA ILE A 487 16.00 3.94 19.34
C ILE A 487 17.21 3.16 19.84
N ARG A 488 16.94 1.95 20.33
CA ARG A 488 17.92 0.89 20.62
C ARG A 488 17.88 -0.15 19.51
N LEU A 489 19.04 -0.48 18.94
CA LEU A 489 19.18 -1.41 17.80
C LEU A 489 19.35 -2.88 18.25
N THR A 490 18.81 -3.26 19.41
CA THR A 490 18.84 -4.65 19.91
C THR A 490 17.55 -5.40 19.56
N ASP A 491 17.61 -6.73 19.41
CA ASP A 491 16.48 -7.54 18.91
C ASP A 491 15.21 -7.44 19.77
N ASP A 492 15.35 -7.26 21.09
CA ASP A 492 14.23 -7.22 22.05
C ASP A 492 13.26 -6.03 21.84
N TRP A 493 13.69 -5.00 21.10
CA TRP A 493 12.92 -3.76 20.90
C TRP A 493 12.34 -3.60 19.50
N LEU A 494 12.31 -4.66 18.68
CA LEU A 494 11.79 -4.59 17.30
C LEU A 494 10.35 -4.05 17.24
N LEU A 495 9.46 -4.55 18.10
CA LEU A 495 8.06 -4.10 18.16
C LEU A 495 7.95 -2.62 18.52
N PHE A 496 8.78 -2.16 19.45
CA PHE A 496 8.86 -0.75 19.83
C PHE A 496 9.33 0.09 18.65
N ARG A 497 10.41 -0.29 17.96
CA ARG A 497 10.94 0.43 16.79
C ARG A 497 9.92 0.53 15.65
N ILE A 498 9.24 -0.57 15.32
CA ILE A 498 8.16 -0.55 14.33
C ILE A 498 7.03 0.39 14.76
N GLY A 499 6.71 0.42 16.06
CA GLY A 499 5.75 1.35 16.65
C GLY A 499 6.16 2.83 16.55
N LEU A 500 7.46 3.13 16.44
CA LEU A 500 7.96 4.50 16.26
C LEU A 500 7.78 5.03 14.83
N MET A 501 7.54 4.15 13.84
CA MET A 501 7.46 4.53 12.43
C MET A 501 6.52 5.72 12.16
N PRO A 502 5.28 5.77 12.67
CA PRO A 502 4.39 6.91 12.43
C PRO A 502 4.94 8.21 13.04
N HIS A 503 5.67 8.12 14.14
CA HIS A 503 6.30 9.28 14.78
C HIS A 503 7.49 9.79 13.97
N VAL A 504 8.34 8.88 13.48
CA VAL A 504 9.46 9.20 12.58
C VAL A 504 8.94 9.89 11.30
N ASP A 505 7.88 9.37 10.70
CA ASP A 505 7.20 9.97 9.56
C ASP A 505 6.68 11.39 9.84
N SER A 506 6.07 11.60 11.01
CA SER A 506 5.52 12.89 11.41
C SER A 506 6.59 13.97 11.52
N LEU A 507 7.78 13.61 12.01
CA LEU A 507 8.89 14.54 12.18
C LEU A 507 9.66 14.77 10.87
N ILE A 508 10.01 13.70 10.13
CA ILE A 508 10.90 13.80 8.95
C ILE A 508 10.21 14.43 7.73
N ARG A 509 8.88 14.36 7.59
CA ARG A 509 8.16 14.95 6.43
C ARG A 509 8.20 16.48 6.39
N ASN A 510 8.56 17.14 7.50
CA ASN A 510 8.65 18.58 7.60
C ASN A 510 10.12 19.02 7.53
N PRO A 511 10.42 20.26 7.10
CA PRO A 511 11.80 20.73 6.99
C PRO A 511 12.45 20.86 8.38
N THR A 512 13.10 19.78 8.83
CA THR A 512 13.88 19.72 10.08
C THR A 512 15.24 19.10 9.81
N THR A 513 16.30 19.70 10.35
CA THR A 513 17.65 19.14 10.25
C THR A 513 17.79 17.98 11.24
N VAL A 514 17.79 16.75 10.75
CA VAL A 514 18.06 15.58 11.57
C VAL A 514 19.58 15.40 11.69
N LYS A 515 20.09 15.20 12.91
CA LYS A 515 21.53 14.92 13.12
C LYS A 515 21.94 13.60 12.43
N PRO A 516 23.12 13.53 11.78
CA PRO A 516 23.53 12.34 11.01
C PRO A 516 23.45 11.03 11.81
N MET A 517 23.84 11.05 13.10
CA MET A 517 23.77 9.87 13.97
C MET A 517 22.35 9.32 14.16
N PHE A 518 21.33 10.17 14.08
CA PHE A 518 19.92 9.77 14.18
C PHE A 518 19.31 9.44 12.82
N GLN A 519 19.77 10.08 11.74
CA GLN A 519 19.37 9.73 10.38
C GLN A 519 19.64 8.24 10.07
N SER A 520 20.82 7.72 10.43
CA SER A 520 21.13 6.29 10.27
C SER A 520 20.18 5.38 11.05
N LYS A 521 19.74 5.79 12.26
CA LYS A 521 18.78 5.03 13.06
C LYS A 521 17.37 5.07 12.45
N TYR A 522 16.95 6.20 11.90
CA TYR A 522 15.68 6.33 11.20
C TYR A 522 15.64 5.53 9.90
N ALA A 523 16.72 5.54 9.14
CA ALA A 523 16.87 4.67 7.98
C ALA A 523 16.69 3.20 8.34
N GLN A 524 17.28 2.76 9.47
CA GLN A 524 17.10 1.40 9.97
C GLN A 524 15.63 1.08 10.31
N ILE A 525 14.87 2.02 10.87
CA ILE A 525 13.43 1.80 11.12
C ILE A 525 12.65 1.70 9.80
N TYR A 526 12.97 2.55 8.81
CA TYR A 526 12.37 2.42 7.47
C TYR A 526 12.69 1.07 6.84
N PHE A 527 13.94 0.60 6.97
CA PHE A 527 14.36 -0.71 6.51
C PHE A 527 13.57 -1.83 7.19
N GLU A 528 13.50 -1.83 8.54
CA GLU A 528 12.78 -2.85 9.32
C GLU A 528 11.27 -2.86 9.04
N SER A 529 10.69 -1.71 8.67
CA SER A 529 9.27 -1.59 8.32
C SER A 529 8.97 -1.91 6.86
N GLY A 530 9.99 -2.25 6.06
CA GLY A 530 9.86 -2.55 4.64
C GLY A 530 9.77 -1.35 3.71
N ARG A 531 10.05 -0.14 4.19
CA ARG A 531 10.08 1.12 3.43
C ARG A 531 11.48 1.40 2.88
N PHE A 532 11.98 0.48 2.05
CA PHE A 532 13.38 0.48 1.60
C PHE A 532 13.79 1.73 0.79
N ARG A 533 12.86 2.38 0.07
CA ARG A 533 13.17 3.62 -0.68
C ARG A 533 13.39 4.82 0.23
N ASP A 534 12.63 4.91 1.34
CA ASP A 534 12.83 5.96 2.33
C ASP A 534 14.13 5.73 3.11
N ALA A 535 14.45 4.47 3.39
CA ALA A 535 15.75 4.09 3.96
C ALA A 535 16.91 4.49 3.03
N GLU A 536 16.80 4.17 1.73
CA GLU A 536 17.80 4.54 0.72
C GLU A 536 18.03 6.06 0.69
N HIS A 537 16.95 6.85 0.68
CA HIS A 537 17.06 8.31 0.61
C HIS A 537 17.82 8.89 1.82
N LEU A 538 17.54 8.39 3.03
CA LEU A 538 18.28 8.79 4.22
C LEU A 538 19.73 8.29 4.19
N GLU A 539 19.96 7.02 3.87
CA GLU A 539 21.31 6.43 3.85
C GLU A 539 22.23 7.09 2.83
N THR A 540 21.70 7.45 1.66
CA THR A 540 22.46 8.19 0.63
C THR A 540 22.84 9.58 1.10
N THR A 541 21.91 10.31 1.73
CA THR A 541 22.18 11.63 2.31
C THR A 541 23.25 11.55 3.41
N VAL A 542 23.09 10.64 4.37
CA VAL A 542 24.07 10.40 5.44
C VAL A 542 25.44 10.03 4.85
N LEU A 543 25.46 9.17 3.83
CA LEU A 543 26.70 8.71 3.23
C LEU A 543 27.47 9.84 2.57
N GLU A 544 26.78 10.75 1.87
CA GLU A 544 27.40 11.94 1.27
C GLU A 544 27.97 12.87 2.34
N GLU A 545 27.20 13.17 3.38
CA GLU A 545 27.65 14.00 4.51
C GLU A 545 28.86 13.38 5.22
N GLN A 546 28.80 12.09 5.59
CA GLN A 546 29.90 11.39 6.26
C GLN A 546 31.15 11.29 5.37
N LYS A 547 31.00 11.08 4.06
CA LYS A 547 32.15 11.12 3.13
C LYS A 547 32.83 12.49 3.13
N THR A 548 32.08 13.58 3.22
CA THR A 548 32.65 14.93 3.25
C THR A 548 33.28 15.30 4.60
N LEU A 549 32.66 14.88 5.72
CA LEU A 549 33.07 15.27 7.07
C LEU A 549 34.14 14.35 7.66
N LEU A 550 33.97 13.04 7.51
CA LEU A 550 34.80 12.00 8.16
C LEU A 550 35.75 11.32 7.17
N GLY A 551 35.43 11.39 5.87
CA GLY A 551 36.16 10.71 4.80
C GLY A 551 35.54 9.36 4.42
N ALA A 552 35.92 8.86 3.24
CA ALA A 552 35.38 7.62 2.66
C ALA A 552 35.74 6.35 3.44
N ASP A 553 36.84 6.39 4.19
CA ASP A 553 37.41 5.23 4.88
C ASP A 553 37.05 5.18 6.37
N HIS A 554 36.28 6.15 6.88
CA HIS A 554 35.86 6.20 8.29
C HIS A 554 34.93 5.02 8.63
N PRO A 555 35.04 4.41 9.83
CA PRO A 555 34.20 3.27 10.23
C PRO A 555 32.69 3.50 10.06
N ASP A 556 32.20 4.69 10.42
CA ASP A 556 30.79 5.06 10.27
C ASP A 556 30.37 5.17 8.80
N THR A 557 31.23 5.74 7.94
CA THR A 557 31.00 5.82 6.50
C THR A 557 30.89 4.40 5.91
N LEU A 558 31.79 3.49 6.31
CA LEU A 558 31.77 2.09 5.87
C LEU A 558 30.54 1.33 6.40
N LEU A 559 30.05 1.66 7.60
CA LEU A 559 28.81 1.12 8.15
C LEU A 559 27.60 1.58 7.33
N THR A 560 27.50 2.88 7.03
CA THR A 560 26.42 3.42 6.19
C THR A 560 26.46 2.82 4.78
N MET A 561 27.64 2.64 4.18
CA MET A 561 27.78 1.92 2.90
C MET A 561 27.28 0.47 2.98
N ALA A 562 27.57 -0.24 4.08
CA ALA A 562 27.12 -1.61 4.28
C ALA A 562 25.59 -1.69 4.45
N ASN A 563 24.99 -0.75 5.16
CA ASN A 563 23.53 -0.65 5.31
C ASN A 563 22.87 -0.33 3.96
N LEU A 564 23.42 0.64 3.20
CA LEU A 564 22.94 0.97 1.86
C LEU A 564 23.05 -0.21 0.89
N ALA A 565 24.12 -1.02 0.98
CA ALA A 565 24.23 -2.26 0.21
C ALA A 565 23.11 -3.26 0.56
N SER A 566 22.76 -3.39 1.85
CA SER A 566 21.62 -4.20 2.29
C SER A 566 20.30 -3.64 1.74
N THR A 567 20.10 -2.33 1.80
CA THR A 567 18.91 -1.65 1.24
C THR A 567 18.79 -1.85 -0.27
N TYR A 568 19.87 -1.73 -1.03
CA TYR A 568 19.88 -2.06 -2.46
C TYR A 568 19.53 -3.51 -2.73
N SER A 569 20.02 -4.44 -1.90
CA SER A 569 19.63 -5.85 -2.00
C SER A 569 18.12 -6.05 -1.78
N GLN A 570 17.52 -5.38 -0.79
CA GLN A 570 16.08 -5.42 -0.55
C GLN A 570 15.25 -4.71 -1.63
N LEU A 571 15.86 -3.81 -2.41
CA LEU A 571 15.26 -3.17 -3.59
C LEU A 571 15.50 -3.97 -4.88
N GLY A 572 16.14 -5.13 -4.82
CA GLY A 572 16.47 -5.95 -5.99
C GLY A 572 17.61 -5.40 -6.85
N ARG A 573 18.32 -4.37 -6.39
CA ARG A 573 19.47 -3.71 -7.05
C ARG A 573 20.78 -4.41 -6.68
N TYR A 574 20.86 -5.70 -7.01
CA TYR A 574 21.93 -6.57 -6.53
C TYR A 574 23.33 -6.20 -7.03
N GLN A 575 23.47 -5.63 -8.22
CA GLN A 575 24.76 -5.20 -8.77
C GLN A 575 25.35 -4.02 -7.97
N GLU A 576 24.49 -3.09 -7.53
CA GLU A 576 24.92 -1.95 -6.72
C GLU A 576 25.21 -2.38 -5.28
N ALA A 577 24.43 -3.32 -4.75
CA ALA A 577 24.70 -3.97 -3.47
C ALA A 577 26.07 -4.69 -3.50
N GLU A 578 26.39 -5.41 -4.58
CA GLU A 578 27.67 -6.08 -4.76
C GLU A 578 28.82 -5.08 -4.81
N LEU A 579 28.70 -4.02 -5.62
CA LEU A 579 29.74 -3.00 -5.75
C LEU A 579 30.09 -2.35 -4.40
N LEU A 580 29.06 -1.94 -3.64
CA LEU A 580 29.27 -1.38 -2.30
C LEU A 580 29.81 -2.42 -1.32
N GLY A 581 29.28 -3.65 -1.34
CA GLY A 581 29.71 -4.73 -0.46
C GLY A 581 31.18 -5.12 -0.65
N VAL A 582 31.64 -5.23 -1.89
CA VAL A 582 33.06 -5.46 -2.24
C VAL A 582 33.91 -4.31 -1.75
N THR A 583 33.49 -3.06 -2.01
CA THR A 583 34.25 -1.87 -1.56
C THR A 583 34.39 -1.85 -0.04
N VAL A 584 33.32 -2.11 0.71
CA VAL A 584 33.35 -2.15 2.18
C VAL A 584 34.27 -3.27 2.67
N LEU A 585 34.19 -4.46 2.06
CA LEU A 585 35.03 -5.59 2.42
C LEU A 585 36.51 -5.29 2.21
N GLU A 586 36.89 -4.79 1.03
CA GLU A 586 38.28 -4.43 0.71
C GLU A 586 38.82 -3.39 1.68
N LYS A 587 38.06 -2.32 1.93
CA LYS A 587 38.47 -1.25 2.84
C LYS A 587 38.63 -1.76 4.28
N ARG A 588 37.64 -2.46 4.82
CA ARG A 588 37.74 -3.01 6.19
C ARG A 588 38.88 -4.02 6.31
N GLN A 589 39.10 -4.84 5.29
CA GLN A 589 40.23 -5.77 5.27
C GLN A 589 41.58 -5.04 5.27
N THR A 590 41.72 -3.93 4.56
CA THR A 590 42.96 -3.13 4.56
C THR A 590 43.24 -2.42 5.87
N PHE A 591 42.24 -1.85 6.53
CA PHE A 591 42.43 -1.03 7.74
C PHE A 591 42.32 -1.80 9.06
N LEU A 592 41.39 -2.74 9.15
CA LEU A 592 41.09 -3.51 10.37
C LEU A 592 41.72 -4.91 10.33
N GLY A 593 42.09 -5.39 9.14
CA GLY A 593 42.59 -6.75 8.92
C GLY A 593 41.49 -7.74 8.55
N ALA A 594 41.91 -8.91 8.07
CA ALA A 594 41.02 -9.96 7.58
C ALA A 594 40.21 -10.66 8.69
N ASP A 595 40.68 -10.58 9.94
CA ASP A 595 40.10 -11.32 11.07
C ASP A 595 39.20 -10.43 11.95
N HIS A 596 39.10 -9.12 11.63
CA HIS A 596 38.30 -8.19 12.41
C HIS A 596 36.80 -8.52 12.30
N PRO A 597 36.01 -8.46 13.39
CA PRO A 597 34.57 -8.77 13.37
C PRO A 597 33.79 -8.02 12.29
N ASP A 598 34.10 -6.73 12.07
CA ASP A 598 33.44 -5.93 11.04
C ASP A 598 33.80 -6.33 9.61
N THR A 599 35.00 -6.87 9.38
CA THR A 599 35.41 -7.44 8.09
C THR A 599 34.63 -8.72 7.85
N LEU A 600 34.55 -9.60 8.85
CA LEU A 600 33.77 -10.85 8.78
C LEU A 600 32.28 -10.58 8.56
N ARG A 601 31.72 -9.54 9.20
CA ARG A 601 30.35 -9.08 8.98
C ARG A 601 30.14 -8.56 7.56
N ALA A 602 31.11 -7.83 6.99
CA ALA A 602 31.04 -7.40 5.59
C ALA A 602 31.07 -8.60 4.63
N MET A 603 31.87 -9.63 4.90
CA MET A 603 31.86 -10.88 4.13
C MET A 603 30.48 -11.55 4.17
N ALA A 604 29.84 -11.65 5.34
CA ALA A 604 28.51 -12.23 5.47
C ALA A 604 27.44 -11.47 4.66
N ASN A 605 27.48 -10.13 4.67
CA ASN A 605 26.56 -9.31 3.86
C ASN A 605 26.79 -9.49 2.35
N LEU A 606 28.06 -9.58 1.92
CA LEU A 606 28.40 -9.84 0.53
C LEU A 606 27.97 -11.25 0.09
N THR A 607 28.15 -12.25 0.94
CA THR A 607 27.63 -13.62 0.73
C THR A 607 26.11 -13.62 0.53
N SER A 608 25.37 -12.88 1.36
CA SER A 608 23.92 -12.75 1.18
C SER A 608 23.58 -12.20 -0.22
N THR A 609 24.32 -11.19 -0.68
CA THR A 609 24.17 -10.61 -2.03
C THR A 609 24.48 -11.64 -3.13
N TYR A 610 25.56 -12.42 -3.00
CA TYR A 610 25.86 -13.51 -3.93
C TYR A 610 24.78 -14.59 -3.95
N SER A 611 24.20 -14.92 -2.81
CA SER A 611 23.07 -15.85 -2.74
C SER A 611 21.84 -15.32 -3.49
N GLN A 612 21.53 -14.02 -3.38
CA GLN A 612 20.44 -13.40 -4.15
C GLN A 612 20.70 -13.38 -5.66
N LEU A 613 21.97 -13.31 -6.06
CA LEU A 613 22.42 -13.43 -7.45
C LEU A 613 22.51 -14.90 -7.94
N GLY A 614 22.20 -15.89 -7.10
CA GLY A 614 22.32 -17.32 -7.41
C GLY A 614 23.77 -17.82 -7.52
N ARG A 615 24.75 -17.00 -7.12
CA ARG A 615 26.19 -17.29 -7.13
C ARG A 615 26.60 -18.05 -5.86
N TYR A 616 25.93 -19.16 -5.59
CA TYR A 616 26.08 -19.90 -4.32
C TYR A 616 27.48 -20.47 -4.10
N GLN A 617 28.24 -20.78 -5.16
CA GLN A 617 29.62 -21.27 -5.02
C GLN A 617 30.54 -20.21 -4.40
N GLU A 618 30.37 -18.94 -4.82
CA GLU A 618 31.16 -17.83 -4.29
C GLU A 618 30.73 -17.48 -2.86
N ALA A 619 29.43 -17.58 -2.57
CA ALA A 619 28.90 -17.48 -1.21
C ALA A 619 29.51 -18.55 -0.27
N VAL A 620 29.56 -19.82 -0.70
CA VAL A 620 30.18 -20.92 0.06
C VAL A 620 31.65 -20.65 0.34
N LEU A 621 32.41 -20.15 -0.66
CA LEU A 621 33.83 -19.85 -0.47
C LEU A 621 34.04 -18.79 0.62
N LEU A 622 33.29 -17.68 0.56
CA LEU A 622 33.36 -16.64 1.56
C LEU A 622 32.94 -17.15 2.95
N GLU A 623 31.82 -17.86 3.06
CA GLU A 623 31.35 -18.39 4.36
C GLU A 623 32.30 -19.44 4.95
N ALA A 624 32.92 -20.29 4.12
CA ALA A 624 33.93 -21.23 4.57
C ALA A 624 35.15 -20.50 5.15
N THR A 625 35.60 -19.40 4.50
CA THR A 625 36.70 -18.59 5.03
C THR A 625 36.34 -17.89 6.35
N VAL A 626 35.12 -17.35 6.47
CA VAL A 626 34.63 -16.74 7.73
C VAL A 626 34.59 -17.79 8.84
N LEU A 627 34.04 -18.98 8.56
CA LEU A 627 33.95 -20.06 9.52
C LEU A 627 35.34 -20.53 9.99
N GLU A 628 36.28 -20.72 9.07
CA GLU A 628 37.64 -21.14 9.42
C GLU A 628 38.31 -20.12 10.33
N LYS A 629 38.24 -18.82 9.99
CA LYS A 629 38.82 -17.73 10.78
C LYS A 629 38.19 -17.58 12.16
N GLN A 630 36.87 -17.63 12.27
CA GLN A 630 36.19 -17.56 13.56
C GLN A 630 36.49 -18.79 14.43
N LYS A 631 36.58 -19.98 13.82
CA LYS A 631 36.94 -21.19 14.53
C LYS A 631 38.36 -21.15 15.08
N THR A 632 39.32 -20.54 14.38
CA THR A 632 40.70 -20.41 14.86
C THR A 632 40.85 -19.35 15.95
N PHE A 633 40.15 -18.21 15.84
CA PHE A 633 40.29 -17.10 16.80
C PHE A 633 39.38 -17.22 18.03
N LEU A 634 38.10 -17.54 17.83
CA LEU A 634 37.07 -17.58 18.89
C LEU A 634 36.82 -19.00 19.42
N GLY A 635 37.24 -20.02 18.67
CA GLY A 635 36.97 -21.43 18.95
C GLY A 635 35.70 -21.96 18.29
N ALA A 636 35.55 -23.28 18.29
CA ALA A 636 34.46 -23.98 17.60
C ALA A 636 33.08 -23.80 18.24
N ASP A 637 33.04 -23.42 19.52
CA ASP A 637 31.80 -23.32 20.32
C ASP A 637 31.32 -21.89 20.49
N HIS A 638 32.06 -20.90 19.98
CA HIS A 638 31.68 -19.49 20.12
C HIS A 638 30.38 -19.18 19.35
N PRO A 639 29.48 -18.34 19.90
CA PRO A 639 28.21 -17.98 19.25
C PRO A 639 28.35 -17.53 17.79
N ASP A 640 29.35 -16.69 17.50
CA ASP A 640 29.63 -16.20 16.14
C ASP A 640 30.08 -17.34 15.20
N THR A 641 30.95 -18.25 15.67
CA THR A 641 31.36 -19.42 14.89
C THR A 641 30.14 -20.30 14.57
N LEU A 642 29.27 -20.54 15.55
CA LEU A 642 28.03 -21.29 15.35
C LEU A 642 27.04 -20.57 14.41
N HIS A 643 27.04 -19.24 14.42
CA HIS A 643 26.26 -18.44 13.48
C HIS A 643 26.79 -18.59 12.04
N ALA A 644 28.11 -18.49 11.82
CA ALA A 644 28.72 -18.74 10.52
C ALA A 644 28.49 -20.17 10.02
N MET A 645 28.56 -21.18 10.90
CA MET A 645 28.21 -22.56 10.54
C MET A 645 26.76 -22.68 10.07
N ALA A 646 25.82 -21.99 10.71
CA ALA A 646 24.40 -22.01 10.34
C ALA A 646 24.15 -21.35 8.98
N ASN A 647 24.84 -20.24 8.70
CA ASN A 647 24.74 -19.56 7.40
C ASN A 647 25.30 -20.45 6.28
N LEU A 648 26.48 -21.05 6.50
CA LEU A 648 27.08 -22.02 5.57
C LEU A 648 26.16 -23.23 5.32
N ALA A 649 25.50 -23.74 6.35
CA ALA A 649 24.52 -24.82 6.21
C ALA A 649 23.35 -24.40 5.29
N SER A 650 22.83 -23.18 5.48
CA SER A 650 21.75 -22.63 4.63
C SER A 650 22.20 -22.52 3.16
N THR A 651 23.40 -21.99 2.91
CA THR A 651 23.95 -21.85 1.55
C THR A 651 24.21 -23.19 0.88
N TYR A 652 24.68 -24.20 1.63
CA TYR A 652 24.76 -25.57 1.11
C TYR A 652 23.40 -26.12 0.72
N GLY A 653 22.34 -25.84 1.50
CA GLY A 653 20.97 -26.18 1.13
C GLY A 653 20.54 -25.56 -0.20
N GLN A 654 20.83 -24.27 -0.41
CA GLN A 654 20.52 -23.59 -1.68
C GLN A 654 21.31 -24.14 -2.88
N LEU A 655 22.52 -24.63 -2.64
CA LEU A 655 23.37 -25.28 -3.65
C LEU A 655 22.98 -26.74 -3.91
N GLY A 656 22.03 -27.30 -3.16
CA GLY A 656 21.61 -28.71 -3.27
C GLY A 656 22.52 -29.70 -2.54
N ARG A 657 23.50 -29.22 -1.77
CA ARG A 657 24.44 -30.02 -0.95
C ARG A 657 23.83 -30.33 0.42
N TYR A 658 22.67 -31.00 0.40
CA TYR A 658 21.83 -31.13 1.59
C TYR A 658 22.43 -31.94 2.74
N GLN A 659 23.25 -32.95 2.44
CA GLN A 659 23.92 -33.76 3.47
C GLN A 659 24.88 -32.92 4.32
N GLU A 660 25.57 -31.96 3.69
CA GLU A 660 26.50 -31.06 4.37
C GLU A 660 25.75 -29.99 5.15
N ALA A 661 24.63 -29.51 4.60
CA ALA A 661 23.69 -28.63 5.31
C ALA A 661 23.13 -29.31 6.56
N GLU A 662 22.72 -30.58 6.47
CA GLU A 662 22.20 -31.37 7.59
C GLU A 662 23.28 -31.56 8.66
N LEU A 663 24.49 -31.97 8.28
CA LEU A 663 25.58 -32.21 9.22
C LEU A 663 25.94 -30.95 10.01
N LEU A 664 26.09 -29.82 9.32
CA LEU A 664 26.40 -28.54 9.96
C LEU A 664 25.23 -28.06 10.84
N GLY A 665 24.01 -28.12 10.32
CA GLY A 665 22.80 -27.72 11.04
C GLY A 665 22.57 -28.54 12.32
N ALA A 666 22.76 -29.86 12.26
CA ALA A 666 22.68 -30.74 13.42
C ALA A 666 23.76 -30.43 14.46
N THR A 667 24.99 -30.17 14.01
CA THR A 667 26.11 -29.78 14.90
C THR A 667 25.82 -28.47 15.63
N VAL A 668 25.30 -27.46 14.92
CA VAL A 668 24.92 -26.16 15.51
C VAL A 668 23.82 -26.35 16.55
N LEU A 669 22.79 -27.15 16.22
CA LEU A 669 21.69 -27.42 17.13
C LEU A 669 22.16 -28.14 18.40
N GLU A 670 22.99 -29.17 18.26
CA GLU A 670 23.55 -29.92 19.40
C GLU A 670 24.32 -28.98 20.33
N LYS A 671 25.28 -28.21 19.79
CA LYS A 671 26.11 -27.29 20.57
C LYS A 671 25.28 -26.19 21.26
N ARG A 672 24.33 -25.56 20.56
CA ARG A 672 23.46 -24.55 21.18
C ARG A 672 22.57 -25.15 22.26
N LYS A 673 22.06 -26.36 22.05
CA LYS A 673 21.28 -27.09 23.06
C LYS A 673 22.11 -27.42 24.30
N THR A 674 23.40 -27.77 24.16
CA THR A 674 24.27 -28.06 25.30
C THR A 674 24.66 -26.80 26.09
N PHE A 675 24.96 -25.69 25.42
CA PHE A 675 25.47 -24.48 26.09
C PHE A 675 24.37 -23.51 26.54
N LEU A 676 23.33 -23.32 25.74
CA LEU A 676 22.27 -22.32 25.97
C LEU A 676 20.98 -22.96 26.50
N GLY A 677 20.84 -24.28 26.35
CA GLY A 677 19.63 -25.02 26.68
C GLY A 677 18.64 -25.12 25.52
N ALA A 678 17.62 -25.97 25.69
CA ALA A 678 16.65 -26.29 24.64
C ALA A 678 15.69 -25.14 24.30
N ASP A 679 15.43 -24.26 25.28
CA ASP A 679 14.42 -23.21 25.18
C ASP A 679 15.01 -21.85 24.76
N HIS A 680 16.34 -21.76 24.59
CA HIS A 680 17.00 -20.53 24.20
C HIS A 680 16.63 -20.11 22.76
N PRO A 681 16.40 -18.81 22.48
CA PRO A 681 16.02 -18.32 21.15
C PRO A 681 16.94 -18.82 20.01
N ASP A 682 18.25 -18.84 20.24
CA ASP A 682 19.23 -19.32 19.25
C ASP A 682 19.18 -20.82 19.00
N THR A 683 18.81 -21.61 20.01
CA THR A 683 18.58 -23.05 19.88
C THR A 683 17.31 -23.28 19.05
N LEU A 684 16.23 -22.55 19.34
CA LEU A 684 14.99 -22.61 18.56
C LEU A 684 15.19 -22.16 17.11
N ARG A 685 16.05 -21.16 16.88
CA ARG A 685 16.45 -20.72 15.54
C ARG A 685 17.21 -21.83 14.80
N ALA A 686 18.15 -22.49 15.46
CA ALA A 686 18.88 -23.62 14.88
C ALA A 686 17.96 -24.80 14.56
N MET A 687 16.97 -25.10 15.41
CA MET A 687 15.94 -26.11 15.14
C MET A 687 15.12 -25.75 13.89
N ALA A 688 14.69 -24.50 13.75
CA ALA A 688 13.94 -24.04 12.59
C ALA A 688 14.76 -24.12 11.28
N ASN A 689 16.04 -23.75 11.34
CA ASN A 689 16.94 -23.86 10.18
C ASN A 689 17.16 -25.32 9.78
N LEU A 690 17.37 -26.23 10.74
CA LEU A 690 17.50 -27.66 10.48
C LEU A 690 16.19 -28.24 9.91
N ALA A 691 15.04 -27.80 10.40
CA ALA A 691 13.74 -28.18 9.84
C ALA A 691 13.58 -27.73 8.38
N SER A 692 14.03 -26.52 8.05
CA SER A 692 14.09 -26.05 6.66
C SER A 692 14.99 -26.94 5.80
N THR A 693 16.14 -27.38 6.30
CA THR A 693 17.01 -28.34 5.62
C THR A 693 16.31 -29.68 5.39
N TYR A 694 15.60 -30.21 6.38
CA TYR A 694 14.79 -31.43 6.21
C TYR A 694 13.66 -31.25 5.20
N SER A 695 13.01 -30.08 5.16
CA SER A 695 12.01 -29.75 4.15
C SER A 695 12.62 -29.76 2.73
N GLN A 696 13.81 -29.19 2.56
CA GLN A 696 14.53 -29.23 1.28
C GLN A 696 14.98 -30.64 0.87
N LEU A 697 15.28 -31.51 1.84
CA LEU A 697 15.56 -32.93 1.64
C LEU A 697 14.33 -33.77 1.28
N GLY A 698 13.11 -33.21 1.32
CA GLY A 698 11.87 -33.97 1.18
C GLY A 698 11.46 -34.74 2.44
N ARG A 699 12.20 -34.60 3.55
CA ARG A 699 11.94 -35.21 4.86
C ARG A 699 10.94 -34.37 5.66
N TYR A 700 9.79 -34.08 5.06
CA TYR A 700 8.80 -33.14 5.60
C TYR A 700 8.24 -33.54 6.98
N GLN A 701 8.12 -34.84 7.27
CA GLN A 701 7.64 -35.29 8.58
C GLN A 701 8.58 -34.88 9.71
N GLU A 702 9.89 -34.96 9.49
CA GLU A 702 10.90 -34.54 10.47
C GLU A 702 10.96 -33.03 10.60
N ALA A 703 10.78 -32.31 9.48
CA ALA A 703 10.61 -30.85 9.49
C ALA A 703 9.41 -30.42 10.34
N VAL A 704 8.23 -31.04 10.14
CA VAL A 704 7.01 -30.77 10.91
C VAL A 704 7.22 -31.00 12.41
N LEU A 705 7.90 -32.08 12.80
CA LEU A 705 8.17 -32.37 14.22
C LEU A 705 9.01 -31.27 14.88
N LEU A 706 10.08 -30.83 14.21
CA LEU A 706 10.92 -29.75 14.71
C LEU A 706 10.18 -28.41 14.73
N GLU A 707 9.46 -28.06 13.65
CA GLU A 707 8.71 -26.81 13.55
C GLU A 707 7.57 -26.72 14.56
N ALA A 708 6.85 -27.83 14.81
CA ALA A 708 5.82 -27.90 15.83
C ALA A 708 6.41 -27.69 17.23
N THR A 709 7.58 -28.28 17.51
CA THR A 709 8.31 -28.06 18.77
C THR A 709 8.73 -26.60 18.93
N VAL A 710 9.30 -25.99 17.88
CA VAL A 710 9.69 -24.58 17.89
C VAL A 710 8.48 -23.67 18.11
N LEU A 711 7.36 -23.96 17.44
CA LEU A 711 6.12 -23.20 17.58
C LEU A 711 5.56 -23.27 19.00
N GLU A 712 5.49 -24.47 19.59
CA GLU A 712 5.01 -24.65 20.96
C GLU A 712 5.86 -23.85 21.95
N LYS A 713 7.19 -24.00 21.87
CA LYS A 713 8.15 -23.30 22.73
C LYS A 713 8.08 -21.77 22.58
N ARG A 714 8.05 -21.25 21.35
CA ARG A 714 7.91 -19.81 21.11
C ARG A 714 6.56 -19.28 21.58
N LYS A 715 5.48 -20.05 21.41
CA LYS A 715 4.16 -19.68 21.91
C LYS A 715 4.13 -19.62 23.44
N THR A 716 4.83 -20.51 24.15
CA THR A 716 4.93 -20.46 25.62
C THR A 716 5.82 -19.33 26.13
N LEU A 717 6.92 -19.03 25.43
CA LEU A 717 7.92 -18.04 25.87
C LEU A 717 7.54 -16.60 25.50
N LEU A 718 7.08 -16.39 24.27
CA LEU A 718 6.88 -15.07 23.66
C LEU A 718 5.40 -14.74 23.43
N GLY A 719 4.52 -15.74 23.51
CA GLY A 719 3.10 -15.60 23.20
C GLY A 719 2.77 -15.78 21.72
N ALA A 720 1.47 -15.88 21.42
CA ALA A 720 0.95 -16.19 20.09
C ALA A 720 1.01 -15.03 19.07
N GLY A 721 1.20 -13.80 19.54
CA GLY A 721 1.27 -12.60 18.71
C GLY A 721 2.69 -12.18 18.33
N HIS A 722 3.72 -12.79 18.93
CA HIS A 722 5.10 -12.37 18.71
C HIS A 722 5.55 -12.63 17.26
N PRO A 723 6.31 -11.72 16.61
CA PRO A 723 6.80 -11.89 15.23
C PRO A 723 7.46 -13.24 14.97
N ASP A 724 8.32 -13.70 15.88
CA ASP A 724 8.99 -15.01 15.77
C ASP A 724 8.06 -16.21 15.89
N THR A 725 6.99 -16.10 16.69
CA THR A 725 5.95 -17.13 16.78
C THR A 725 5.17 -17.17 15.47
N LEU A 726 4.81 -16.01 14.91
CA LEU A 726 4.12 -15.91 13.62
C LEU A 726 4.99 -16.43 12.46
N LEU A 727 6.31 -16.22 12.52
CA LEU A 727 7.25 -16.81 11.57
C LEU A 727 7.28 -18.34 11.68
N ALA A 728 7.35 -18.89 12.89
CA ALA A 728 7.31 -20.34 13.10
C ALA A 728 5.99 -20.95 12.59
N MET A 729 4.86 -20.29 12.83
CA MET A 729 3.56 -20.70 12.27
C MET A 729 3.55 -20.66 10.74
N ALA A 730 4.13 -19.62 10.12
CA ALA A 730 4.19 -19.50 8.67
C ALA A 730 5.06 -20.59 8.02
N ASN A 731 6.21 -20.91 8.64
CA ASN A 731 7.08 -21.99 8.18
C ASN A 731 6.38 -23.35 8.28
N LEU A 732 5.74 -23.63 9.43
CA LEU A 732 4.96 -24.86 9.60
C LEU A 732 3.80 -24.96 8.59
N ALA A 733 3.12 -23.85 8.29
CA ALA A 733 2.08 -23.82 7.26
C ALA A 733 2.64 -24.15 5.87
N SER A 734 3.82 -23.61 5.53
CA SER A 734 4.52 -23.92 4.29
C SER A 734 4.87 -25.41 4.21
N THR A 735 5.44 -25.98 5.26
CA THR A 735 5.82 -27.40 5.33
C THR A 735 4.59 -28.32 5.26
N TYR A 736 3.46 -27.96 5.88
CA TYR A 736 2.19 -28.67 5.69
C TYR A 736 1.73 -28.63 4.23
N GLY A 737 1.90 -27.50 3.54
CA GLY A 737 1.64 -27.39 2.11
C GLY A 737 2.51 -28.35 1.29
N GLN A 738 3.82 -28.42 1.59
CA GLN A 738 4.73 -29.36 0.91
C GLN A 738 4.34 -30.83 1.17
N LEU A 739 3.88 -31.16 2.37
CA LEU A 739 3.41 -32.50 2.72
C LEU A 739 2.03 -32.85 2.11
N GLY A 740 1.37 -31.91 1.42
CA GLY A 740 0.03 -32.09 0.86
C GLY A 740 -1.12 -31.89 1.86
N ARG A 741 -0.83 -31.49 3.10
CA ARG A 741 -1.81 -31.20 4.16
C ARG A 741 -2.35 -29.77 4.01
N TYR A 742 -2.92 -29.47 2.84
CA TYR A 742 -3.28 -28.10 2.45
C TYR A 742 -4.36 -27.46 3.34
N GLN A 743 -5.26 -28.25 3.93
CA GLN A 743 -6.27 -27.72 4.85
C GLN A 743 -5.62 -27.10 6.10
N GLU A 744 -4.66 -27.79 6.70
CA GLU A 744 -3.94 -27.32 7.89
C GLU A 744 -3.03 -26.15 7.57
N ALA A 745 -2.36 -26.20 6.41
CA ALA A 745 -1.61 -25.06 5.87
C ALA A 745 -2.50 -23.82 5.71
N GLY A 746 -3.72 -23.99 5.19
CA GLY A 746 -4.68 -22.91 4.96
C GLY A 746 -5.18 -22.27 6.26
N LEU A 747 -5.53 -23.09 7.26
CA LEU A 747 -5.98 -22.60 8.57
C LEU A 747 -4.88 -21.84 9.30
N LEU A 748 -3.67 -22.40 9.33
CA LEU A 748 -2.53 -21.79 9.99
C LEU A 748 -2.10 -20.49 9.27
N GLY A 749 -2.05 -20.52 7.94
CA GLY A 749 -1.74 -19.35 7.11
C GLY A 749 -2.75 -18.21 7.28
N ALA A 750 -4.05 -18.50 7.34
CA ALA A 750 -5.08 -17.50 7.59
C ALA A 750 -4.94 -16.85 8.98
N THR A 751 -4.64 -17.66 10.00
CA THR A 751 -4.41 -17.17 11.37
C THR A 751 -3.20 -16.23 11.43
N VAL A 752 -2.10 -16.59 10.75
CA VAL A 752 -0.90 -15.74 10.67
C VAL A 752 -1.22 -14.44 9.93
N LEU A 753 -1.97 -14.50 8.84
CA LEU A 753 -2.34 -13.33 8.05
C LEU A 753 -3.14 -12.32 8.87
N GLU A 754 -4.16 -12.78 9.62
CA GLU A 754 -4.95 -11.92 10.49
C GLU A 754 -4.07 -11.22 11.53
N LYS A 755 -3.22 -11.97 12.23
CA LYS A 755 -2.32 -11.42 13.27
C LYS A 755 -1.27 -10.48 12.70
N ARG A 756 -0.66 -10.79 11.55
CA ARG A 756 0.31 -9.89 10.89
C ARG A 756 -0.36 -8.64 10.37
N LYS A 757 -1.58 -8.74 9.84
CA LYS A 757 -2.36 -7.57 9.39
C LYS A 757 -2.69 -6.63 10.54
N THR A 758 -2.98 -7.15 11.73
CA THR A 758 -3.20 -6.31 12.93
C THR A 758 -1.91 -5.73 13.49
N LEU A 759 -0.81 -6.49 13.47
CA LEU A 759 0.45 -6.09 14.12
C LEU A 759 1.34 -5.19 13.24
N LEU A 760 1.54 -5.59 11.99
CA LEU A 760 2.48 -4.96 11.05
C LEU A 760 1.77 -4.13 9.98
N GLY A 761 0.45 -4.31 9.83
CA GLY A 761 -0.33 -3.72 8.75
C GLY A 761 -0.45 -4.63 7.52
N ALA A 762 -1.38 -4.27 6.64
CA ALA A 762 -1.71 -5.06 5.44
C ALA A 762 -0.61 -5.03 4.37
N ASP A 763 0.13 -3.93 4.30
CA ASP A 763 1.09 -3.65 3.23
C ASP A 763 2.52 -4.09 3.58
N HIS A 764 2.76 -4.53 4.83
CA HIS A 764 4.09 -4.95 5.28
C HIS A 764 4.62 -6.15 4.48
N PRO A 765 5.91 -6.21 4.11
CA PRO A 765 6.47 -7.30 3.29
C PRO A 765 6.16 -8.71 3.81
N HIS A 766 6.30 -8.94 5.13
CA HIS A 766 5.93 -10.22 5.75
C HIS A 766 4.43 -10.55 5.71
N THR A 767 3.54 -9.54 5.70
CA THR A 767 2.10 -9.75 5.53
C THR A 767 1.80 -10.16 4.09
N LEU A 768 2.38 -9.45 3.11
CA LEU A 768 2.24 -9.77 1.69
C LEU A 768 2.81 -11.15 1.35
N LEU A 769 3.92 -11.55 1.98
CA LEU A 769 4.46 -12.91 1.84
C LEU A 769 3.48 -13.97 2.36
N THR A 770 2.87 -13.75 3.53
CA THR A 770 1.84 -14.67 4.04
C THR A 770 0.64 -14.75 3.10
N MET A 771 0.20 -13.62 2.53
CA MET A 771 -0.90 -13.60 1.54
C MET A 771 -0.54 -14.41 0.30
N ALA A 772 0.68 -14.26 -0.23
CA ALA A 772 1.15 -15.02 -1.40
C ALA A 772 1.19 -16.53 -1.13
N ASN A 773 1.70 -16.93 0.04
CA ASN A 773 1.74 -18.34 0.44
C ASN A 773 0.32 -18.90 0.63
N LEU A 774 -0.58 -18.13 1.24
CA LEU A 774 -1.98 -18.54 1.40
C LEU A 774 -2.71 -18.64 0.05
N ALA A 775 -2.43 -17.74 -0.90
CA ALA A 775 -2.95 -17.82 -2.26
C ALA A 775 -2.50 -19.12 -2.95
N SER A 776 -1.22 -19.48 -2.82
CA SER A 776 -0.70 -20.76 -3.31
C SER A 776 -1.43 -21.94 -2.68
N THR A 777 -1.62 -21.95 -1.36
CA THR A 777 -2.37 -23.00 -0.64
C THR A 777 -3.83 -23.09 -1.09
N TYR A 778 -4.51 -21.97 -1.32
CA TYR A 778 -5.88 -21.95 -1.85
C TYR A 778 -5.94 -22.49 -3.29
N SER A 779 -4.93 -22.20 -4.11
CA SER A 779 -4.81 -22.79 -5.45
C SER A 779 -4.70 -24.31 -5.37
N GLN A 780 -3.88 -24.85 -4.45
CA GLN A 780 -3.75 -26.30 -4.23
C GLN A 780 -5.02 -26.94 -3.65
N LEU A 781 -5.86 -26.20 -2.94
CA LEU A 781 -7.16 -26.67 -2.45
C LEU A 781 -8.27 -26.61 -3.53
N GLY A 782 -7.97 -26.13 -4.75
CA GLY A 782 -8.96 -25.90 -5.79
C GLY A 782 -9.80 -24.62 -5.58
N ARG A 783 -9.47 -23.79 -4.60
CA ARG A 783 -10.14 -22.52 -4.28
C ARG A 783 -9.55 -21.38 -5.12
N TYR A 784 -9.61 -21.52 -6.45
CA TYR A 784 -8.88 -20.67 -7.39
C TYR A 784 -9.28 -19.19 -7.36
N GLN A 785 -10.55 -18.87 -7.11
CA GLN A 785 -11.03 -17.48 -7.04
C GLN A 785 -10.43 -16.72 -5.85
N GLU A 786 -10.29 -17.38 -4.71
CA GLU A 786 -9.67 -16.78 -3.53
C GLU A 786 -8.16 -16.65 -3.69
N ALA A 787 -7.53 -17.62 -4.36
CA ALA A 787 -6.13 -17.55 -4.76
C ALA A 787 -5.87 -16.38 -5.71
N GLU A 788 -6.75 -16.15 -6.70
CA GLU A 788 -6.68 -15.02 -7.63
C GLU A 788 -6.80 -13.68 -6.90
N LEU A 789 -7.80 -13.52 -6.03
CA LEU A 789 -7.99 -12.28 -5.27
C LEU A 789 -6.77 -11.91 -4.42
N LEU A 790 -6.26 -12.87 -3.65
CA LEU A 790 -5.07 -12.66 -2.83
C LEU A 790 -3.83 -12.41 -3.68
N GLY A 791 -3.63 -13.20 -4.75
CA GLY A 791 -2.49 -13.05 -5.66
C GLY A 791 -2.46 -11.70 -6.38
N ALA A 792 -3.61 -11.24 -6.87
CA ALA A 792 -3.75 -9.94 -7.52
C ALA A 792 -3.48 -8.78 -6.54
N THR A 793 -4.00 -8.87 -5.32
CA THR A 793 -3.74 -7.87 -4.26
C THR A 793 -2.24 -7.79 -3.95
N VAL A 794 -1.56 -8.93 -3.81
CA VAL A 794 -0.11 -8.96 -3.54
C VAL A 794 0.67 -8.35 -4.70
N LEU A 795 0.33 -8.70 -5.94
CA LEU A 795 1.00 -8.18 -7.13
C LEU A 795 0.85 -6.66 -7.23
N GLU A 796 -0.36 -6.13 -7.03
CA GLU A 796 -0.64 -4.70 -7.06
C GLU A 796 0.16 -3.96 -6.00
N LYS A 797 0.11 -4.42 -4.74
CA LYS A 797 0.84 -3.78 -3.64
C LYS A 797 2.35 -3.83 -3.85
N ARG A 798 2.92 -4.97 -4.23
CA ARG A 798 4.37 -5.08 -4.53
C ARG A 798 4.77 -4.21 -5.70
N LYS A 799 3.93 -4.08 -6.73
CA LYS A 799 4.18 -3.19 -7.87
C LYS A 799 4.20 -1.71 -7.44
N ILE A 800 3.34 -1.29 -6.51
CA ILE A 800 3.32 0.07 -5.96
C ILE A 800 4.59 0.35 -5.12
N PHE A 801 4.93 -0.54 -4.18
CA PHE A 801 5.99 -0.27 -3.21
C PHE A 801 7.41 -0.58 -3.73
N LEU A 802 7.57 -1.69 -4.46
CA LEU A 802 8.89 -2.16 -4.91
C LEU A 802 9.14 -1.81 -6.38
N GLY A 803 8.07 -1.75 -7.18
CA GLY A 803 8.14 -1.56 -8.64
C GLY A 803 7.86 -2.85 -9.42
N ALA A 804 7.67 -2.71 -10.73
CA ALA A 804 7.27 -3.82 -11.61
C ALA A 804 8.37 -4.88 -11.80
N ASP A 805 9.63 -4.46 -11.80
CA ASP A 805 10.78 -5.32 -12.14
C ASP A 805 11.42 -5.97 -10.91
N HIS A 806 10.92 -5.67 -9.71
CA HIS A 806 11.46 -6.21 -8.46
C HIS A 806 11.29 -7.75 -8.38
N PRO A 807 12.29 -8.52 -7.91
CA PRO A 807 12.22 -9.98 -7.78
C PRO A 807 10.96 -10.51 -7.09
N ASP A 808 10.55 -9.88 -5.98
CA ASP A 808 9.33 -10.23 -5.27
C ASP A 808 8.04 -9.91 -6.04
N THR A 809 8.03 -8.85 -6.85
CA THR A 809 6.91 -8.52 -7.74
C THR A 809 6.83 -9.56 -8.86
N LEU A 810 7.97 -9.93 -9.46
CA LEU A 810 8.06 -10.99 -10.46
C LEU A 810 7.66 -12.36 -9.89
N HIS A 811 7.97 -12.63 -8.61
CA HIS A 811 7.51 -13.83 -7.92
C HIS A 811 5.99 -13.84 -7.72
N ALA A 812 5.40 -12.72 -7.28
CA ALA A 812 3.94 -12.60 -7.16
C ALA A 812 3.25 -12.76 -8.53
N MET A 813 3.84 -12.19 -9.58
CA MET A 813 3.36 -12.31 -10.96
C MET A 813 3.38 -13.77 -11.43
N ALA A 814 4.46 -14.51 -11.17
CA ALA A 814 4.56 -15.93 -11.50
C ALA A 814 3.53 -16.79 -10.76
N ASN A 815 3.27 -16.51 -9.48
CA ASN A 815 2.27 -17.22 -8.71
C ASN A 815 0.85 -16.94 -9.22
N LEU A 816 0.54 -15.69 -9.57
CA LEU A 816 -0.74 -15.33 -10.17
C LEU A 816 -0.92 -16.00 -11.55
N ALA A 817 0.14 -16.02 -12.37
CA ALA A 817 0.11 -16.70 -13.66
C ALA A 817 -0.14 -18.21 -13.52
N SER A 818 0.47 -18.84 -12.52
CA SER A 818 0.19 -20.25 -12.17
C SER A 818 -1.29 -20.45 -11.81
N THR A 819 -1.90 -19.55 -11.04
CA THR A 819 -3.34 -19.58 -10.74
C THR A 819 -4.18 -19.41 -12.01
N TYR A 820 -3.81 -18.53 -12.95
CA TYR A 820 -4.49 -18.40 -14.25
C TYR A 820 -4.37 -19.67 -15.09
N SER A 821 -3.22 -20.32 -15.10
CA SER A 821 -3.01 -21.61 -15.77
C SER A 821 -3.95 -22.68 -15.20
N LYS A 822 -4.10 -22.74 -13.87
CA LYS A 822 -5.05 -23.66 -13.21
C LYS A 822 -6.53 -23.33 -13.48
N LEU A 823 -6.86 -22.07 -13.73
CA LEU A 823 -8.19 -21.63 -14.16
C LEU A 823 -8.46 -21.88 -15.66
N GLY A 824 -7.50 -22.42 -16.42
CA GLY A 824 -7.61 -22.60 -17.87
C GLY A 824 -7.42 -21.32 -18.69
N ARG A 825 -7.04 -20.21 -18.04
CA ARG A 825 -6.76 -18.90 -18.66
C ARG A 825 -5.32 -18.84 -19.17
N TYR A 826 -4.96 -19.79 -20.02
CA TYR A 826 -3.56 -20.00 -20.42
C TYR A 826 -2.94 -18.83 -21.19
N GLN A 827 -3.72 -18.09 -21.98
CA GLN A 827 -3.22 -16.91 -22.70
C GLN A 827 -2.75 -15.81 -21.75
N GLU A 828 -3.50 -15.57 -20.68
CA GLU A 828 -3.14 -14.58 -19.65
C GLU A 828 -1.96 -15.07 -18.80
N ALA A 829 -1.91 -16.37 -18.50
CA ALA A 829 -0.76 -16.98 -17.84
C ALA A 829 0.52 -16.81 -18.65
N VAL A 830 0.49 -17.09 -19.97
CA VAL A 830 1.65 -16.91 -20.86
C VAL A 830 2.14 -15.47 -20.88
N LEU A 831 1.24 -14.48 -20.95
CA LEU A 831 1.63 -13.08 -21.00
C LEU A 831 2.42 -12.69 -19.74
N LEU A 832 1.93 -13.10 -18.56
CA LEU A 832 2.62 -12.85 -17.30
C LEU A 832 3.92 -13.66 -17.20
N GLU A 833 3.91 -14.95 -17.52
CA GLU A 833 5.09 -15.81 -17.44
C GLU A 833 6.20 -15.38 -18.40
N ALA A 834 5.88 -14.99 -19.63
CA ALA A 834 6.83 -14.47 -20.59
C ALA A 834 7.48 -13.18 -20.08
N THR A 835 6.67 -12.27 -19.51
CA THR A 835 7.17 -11.04 -18.87
C THR A 835 8.12 -11.38 -17.71
N VAL A 836 7.75 -12.33 -16.85
CA VAL A 836 8.61 -12.78 -15.74
C VAL A 836 9.93 -13.36 -16.24
N VAL A 837 9.90 -14.21 -17.28
CA VAL A 837 11.11 -14.81 -17.85
C VAL A 837 12.03 -13.73 -18.43
N GLU A 838 11.49 -12.80 -19.22
CA GLU A 838 12.27 -11.71 -19.81
C GLU A 838 12.92 -10.85 -18.73
N LYS A 839 12.13 -10.38 -17.76
CA LYS A 839 12.60 -9.50 -16.69
C LYS A 839 13.60 -10.19 -15.76
N ARG A 840 13.35 -11.45 -15.36
CA ARG A 840 14.31 -12.21 -14.56
C ARG A 840 15.60 -12.51 -15.30
N LYS A 841 15.53 -12.79 -16.60
CA LYS A 841 16.72 -13.01 -17.43
C LYS A 841 17.55 -11.73 -17.53
N ALA A 842 16.93 -10.56 -17.63
CA ALA A 842 17.62 -9.27 -17.62
C ALA A 842 18.24 -8.95 -16.24
N LEU A 843 17.52 -9.24 -15.15
CA LEU A 843 17.94 -8.89 -13.79
C LEU A 843 18.96 -9.86 -13.17
N LEU A 844 18.71 -11.16 -13.27
CA LEU A 844 19.44 -12.23 -12.58
C LEU A 844 20.29 -13.09 -13.53
N GLY A 845 20.07 -12.97 -14.84
CA GLY A 845 20.66 -13.86 -15.83
C GLY A 845 19.81 -15.10 -16.14
N ALA A 846 20.17 -15.78 -17.24
CA ALA A 846 19.42 -16.91 -17.77
C ALA A 846 19.53 -18.19 -16.91
N ASP A 847 20.68 -18.38 -16.28
CA ASP A 847 21.01 -19.60 -15.55
C ASP A 847 20.57 -19.55 -14.08
N HIS A 848 20.04 -18.41 -13.62
CA HIS A 848 19.58 -18.25 -12.24
C HIS A 848 18.44 -19.23 -11.91
N PRO A 849 18.43 -19.90 -10.73
CA PRO A 849 17.41 -20.88 -10.36
C PRO A 849 15.97 -20.39 -10.51
N HIS A 850 15.68 -19.14 -10.13
CA HIS A 850 14.37 -18.52 -10.31
C HIS A 850 14.01 -18.19 -11.76
N THR A 851 14.99 -17.92 -12.63
CA THR A 851 14.77 -17.75 -14.08
C THR A 851 14.42 -19.09 -14.70
N LEU A 852 15.18 -20.14 -14.37
CA LEU A 852 14.92 -21.51 -14.82
C LEU A 852 13.54 -22.02 -14.35
N LEU A 853 13.10 -21.65 -13.15
CA LEU A 853 11.74 -21.96 -12.67
C LEU A 853 10.66 -21.23 -13.48
N ALA A 854 10.83 -19.95 -13.77
CA ALA A 854 9.88 -19.21 -14.60
C ALA A 854 9.81 -19.80 -16.02
N MET A 855 10.96 -20.19 -16.59
CA MET A 855 11.02 -20.87 -17.88
C MET A 855 10.32 -22.23 -17.86
N ALA A 856 10.47 -23.00 -16.78
CA ALA A 856 9.78 -24.29 -16.62
C ALA A 856 8.25 -24.12 -16.56
N ASN A 857 7.76 -23.09 -15.86
CA ASN A 857 6.34 -22.79 -15.78
C ASN A 857 5.79 -22.36 -17.15
N LEU A 858 6.50 -21.47 -17.84
CA LEU A 858 6.16 -21.05 -19.21
C LEU A 858 6.13 -22.22 -20.18
N ALA A 859 7.10 -23.14 -20.10
CA ALA A 859 7.12 -24.36 -20.92
C ALA A 859 5.90 -25.24 -20.67
N SER A 860 5.52 -25.41 -19.39
CA SER A 860 4.32 -26.15 -19.00
C SER A 860 3.05 -25.50 -19.59
N THR A 861 2.91 -24.18 -19.47
CA THR A 861 1.75 -23.44 -20.01
C THR A 861 1.72 -23.48 -21.55
N TYR A 862 2.86 -23.42 -22.23
CA TYR A 862 2.94 -23.64 -23.69
C TYR A 862 2.47 -25.03 -24.09
N SER A 863 2.82 -26.06 -23.33
CA SER A 863 2.33 -27.41 -23.57
C SER A 863 0.81 -27.48 -23.45
N GLN A 864 0.22 -26.83 -22.44
CA GLN A 864 -1.26 -26.74 -22.28
C GLN A 864 -1.96 -25.98 -23.41
N LEU A 865 -1.29 -25.00 -24.04
CA LEU A 865 -1.79 -24.26 -25.20
C LEU A 865 -1.60 -25.00 -26.54
N GLY A 866 -0.99 -26.19 -26.55
CA GLY A 866 -0.67 -26.92 -27.77
C GLY A 866 0.58 -26.41 -28.50
N ARG A 867 1.35 -25.51 -27.90
CA ARG A 867 2.61 -24.94 -28.44
C ARG A 867 3.80 -25.84 -28.08
N TYR A 868 3.72 -27.11 -28.49
CA TYR A 868 4.62 -28.18 -28.00
C TYR A 868 6.09 -27.98 -28.37
N GLN A 869 6.39 -27.42 -29.55
CA GLN A 869 7.78 -27.18 -29.97
C GLN A 869 8.48 -26.14 -29.07
N GLU A 870 7.77 -25.10 -28.66
CA GLU A 870 8.30 -24.07 -27.76
C GLU A 870 8.43 -24.60 -26.34
N ALA A 871 7.47 -25.41 -25.89
CA ALA A 871 7.55 -26.13 -24.62
C ALA A 871 8.76 -27.08 -24.57
N GLU A 872 9.03 -27.83 -25.65
CA GLU A 872 10.17 -28.74 -25.75
C GLU A 872 11.50 -27.98 -25.68
N LEU A 873 11.67 -26.93 -26.49
CA LEU A 873 12.90 -26.14 -26.52
C LEU A 873 13.23 -25.57 -25.14
N LEU A 874 12.22 -24.96 -24.50
CA LEU A 874 12.38 -24.32 -23.20
C LEU A 874 12.58 -25.36 -22.09
N GLY A 875 11.80 -26.45 -22.10
CA GLY A 875 11.90 -27.54 -21.13
C GLY A 875 13.23 -28.29 -21.20
N ALA A 876 13.75 -28.57 -22.39
CA ALA A 876 15.05 -29.21 -22.60
C ALA A 876 16.20 -28.32 -22.07
N THR A 877 16.15 -27.02 -22.37
CA THR A 877 17.13 -26.05 -21.86
C THR A 877 17.15 -26.03 -20.33
N VAL A 878 15.97 -25.98 -19.70
CA VAL A 878 15.86 -25.98 -18.22
C VAL A 878 16.39 -27.28 -17.62
N LEU A 879 16.06 -28.43 -18.21
CA LEU A 879 16.50 -29.74 -17.72
C LEU A 879 18.02 -29.87 -17.79
N GLU A 880 18.63 -29.49 -18.92
CA GLU A 880 20.08 -29.51 -19.10
C GLU A 880 20.77 -28.65 -18.04
N LYS A 881 20.36 -27.38 -17.90
CA LYS A 881 20.94 -26.43 -16.94
C LYS A 881 20.75 -26.88 -15.49
N ARG A 882 19.56 -27.36 -15.12
CA ARG A 882 19.33 -27.87 -13.76
C ARG A 882 20.17 -29.11 -13.47
N LYS A 883 20.32 -30.00 -14.45
CA LYS A 883 21.16 -31.19 -14.32
C LYS A 883 22.64 -30.83 -14.12
N THR A 884 23.14 -29.79 -14.78
CA THR A 884 24.53 -29.33 -14.60
C THR A 884 24.76 -28.65 -13.24
N PHE A 885 23.83 -27.81 -12.78
CA PHE A 885 24.03 -27.02 -11.55
C PHE A 885 23.62 -27.75 -10.27
N LEU A 886 22.50 -28.48 -10.29
CA LEU A 886 21.88 -29.09 -9.11
C LEU A 886 22.04 -30.61 -9.07
N GLY A 887 22.42 -31.24 -10.18
CA GLY A 887 22.48 -32.69 -10.34
C GLY A 887 21.16 -33.32 -10.79
N ALA A 888 21.23 -34.60 -11.17
CA ALA A 888 20.13 -35.34 -11.79
C ALA A 888 19.00 -35.69 -10.81
N ASP A 889 19.33 -35.93 -9.55
CA ASP A 889 18.40 -36.42 -8.53
C ASP A 889 17.70 -35.29 -7.74
N HIS A 890 18.06 -34.03 -8.00
CA HIS A 890 17.48 -32.89 -7.31
C HIS A 890 15.97 -32.75 -7.60
N PRO A 891 15.09 -32.46 -6.60
CA PRO A 891 13.65 -32.33 -6.79
C PRO A 891 13.22 -31.44 -7.98
N HIS A 892 13.83 -30.25 -8.10
CA HIS A 892 13.59 -29.35 -9.23
C HIS A 892 14.05 -29.90 -10.60
N THR A 893 15.09 -30.74 -10.66
CA THR A 893 15.50 -31.42 -11.90
C THR A 893 14.49 -32.50 -12.27
N LEU A 894 14.03 -33.29 -11.30
CA LEU A 894 12.96 -34.28 -11.51
C LEU A 894 11.65 -33.64 -11.96
N HIS A 895 11.31 -32.46 -11.43
CA HIS A 895 10.15 -31.68 -11.88
C HIS A 895 10.30 -31.20 -13.33
N ALA A 896 11.47 -30.68 -13.72
CA ALA A 896 11.71 -30.30 -15.12
C ALA A 896 11.65 -31.52 -16.06
N MET A 897 12.17 -32.66 -15.63
CA MET A 897 12.11 -33.92 -16.36
C MET A 897 10.66 -34.41 -16.55
N ALA A 898 9.81 -34.31 -15.52
CA ALA A 898 8.40 -34.66 -15.61
C ALA A 898 7.64 -33.75 -16.59
N ASN A 899 7.89 -32.44 -16.57
CA ASN A 899 7.24 -31.49 -17.49
C ASN A 899 7.68 -31.73 -18.95
N LEU A 900 8.96 -32.05 -19.16
CA LEU A 900 9.46 -32.41 -20.49
C LEU A 900 8.86 -33.74 -20.98
N ALA A 901 8.77 -34.75 -20.11
CA ALA A 901 8.13 -36.02 -20.44
C ALA A 901 6.64 -35.82 -20.80
N SER A 902 5.91 -35.00 -20.05
CA SER A 902 4.55 -34.62 -20.40
C SER A 902 4.46 -33.97 -21.78
N THR A 903 5.45 -33.15 -22.17
CA THR A 903 5.49 -32.53 -23.50
C THR A 903 5.77 -33.57 -24.60
N TYR A 904 6.67 -34.53 -24.36
CA TYR A 904 6.92 -35.65 -25.27
C TYR A 904 5.69 -36.54 -25.45
N SER A 905 4.92 -36.76 -24.38
CA SER A 905 3.65 -37.50 -24.44
C SER A 905 2.68 -36.82 -25.41
N GLN A 906 2.53 -35.50 -25.32
CA GLN A 906 1.67 -34.73 -26.22
C GLN A 906 2.18 -34.71 -27.68
N LEU A 907 3.49 -34.85 -27.89
CA LEU A 907 4.10 -35.00 -29.22
C LEU A 907 4.00 -36.45 -29.77
N GLY A 908 3.40 -37.39 -29.03
CA GLY A 908 3.28 -38.79 -29.43
C GLY A 908 4.57 -39.61 -29.25
N ARG A 909 5.59 -39.06 -28.57
CA ARG A 909 6.88 -39.72 -28.29
C ARG A 909 6.79 -40.58 -27.03
N TYR A 910 5.86 -41.53 -27.05
CA TYR A 910 5.47 -42.29 -25.85
C TYR A 910 6.57 -43.19 -25.28
N GLN A 911 7.44 -43.77 -26.12
CA GLN A 911 8.54 -44.62 -25.63
C GLN A 911 9.57 -43.84 -24.81
N GLU A 912 9.94 -42.64 -25.28
CA GLU A 912 10.85 -41.75 -24.55
C GLU A 912 10.18 -41.20 -23.28
N THR A 913 8.88 -40.92 -23.35
CA THR A 913 8.06 -40.47 -22.21
C THR A 913 8.08 -41.51 -21.08
N VAL A 914 7.80 -42.78 -21.38
CA VAL A 914 7.79 -43.87 -20.39
C VAL A 914 9.14 -43.97 -19.66
N LEU A 915 10.26 -43.85 -20.38
CA LEU A 915 11.59 -43.94 -19.78
C LEU A 915 11.84 -42.79 -18.79
N LEU A 916 11.46 -41.57 -19.15
CA LEU A 916 11.58 -40.40 -18.28
C LEU A 916 10.63 -40.49 -17.08
N GLU A 917 9.35 -40.82 -17.30
CA GLU A 917 8.34 -40.91 -16.24
C GLU A 917 8.64 -42.04 -15.24
N ALA A 918 9.10 -43.19 -15.71
CA ALA A 918 9.54 -44.28 -14.84
C ALA A 918 10.73 -43.86 -13.96
N THR A 919 11.71 -43.17 -14.54
CA THR A 919 12.86 -42.62 -13.80
C THR A 919 12.41 -41.60 -12.75
N VAL A 920 11.51 -40.66 -13.12
CA VAL A 920 10.95 -39.67 -12.18
C VAL A 920 10.21 -40.38 -11.04
N LEU A 921 9.36 -41.36 -11.35
CA LEU A 921 8.57 -42.07 -10.35
C LEU A 921 9.45 -42.83 -9.36
N GLU A 922 10.45 -43.57 -9.84
CA GLU A 922 11.39 -44.30 -8.99
C GLU A 922 12.12 -43.33 -8.04
N LYS A 923 12.72 -42.26 -8.61
CA LYS A 923 13.48 -41.28 -7.84
C LYS A 923 12.60 -40.53 -6.83
N ARG A 924 11.40 -40.06 -7.22
CA ARG A 924 10.46 -39.41 -6.30
C ARG A 924 9.97 -40.35 -5.20
N LYS A 925 9.74 -41.62 -5.52
CA LYS A 925 9.37 -42.63 -4.52
C LYS A 925 10.48 -42.84 -3.49
N THR A 926 11.74 -42.82 -3.90
CA THR A 926 12.89 -42.90 -2.98
C THR A 926 13.08 -41.63 -2.15
N LEU A 927 12.82 -40.45 -2.71
CA LEU A 927 13.11 -39.16 -2.08
C LEU A 927 11.98 -38.63 -1.19
N LEU A 928 10.73 -38.69 -1.70
CA LEU A 928 9.55 -38.08 -1.09
C LEU A 928 8.62 -39.10 -0.44
N GLY A 929 8.81 -40.39 -0.76
CA GLY A 929 7.90 -41.48 -0.37
C GLY A 929 6.78 -41.73 -1.37
N ALA A 930 6.08 -42.86 -1.18
CA ALA A 930 5.07 -43.35 -2.11
C ALA A 930 3.77 -42.53 -2.10
N ASP A 931 3.43 -41.95 -0.95
CA ASP A 931 2.15 -41.26 -0.74
C ASP A 931 2.23 -39.74 -1.02
N HIS A 932 3.42 -39.21 -1.35
CA HIS A 932 3.58 -37.79 -1.61
C HIS A 932 2.82 -37.34 -2.87
N PRO A 933 2.15 -36.16 -2.88
CA PRO A 933 1.38 -35.68 -4.03
C PRO A 933 2.14 -35.71 -5.37
N ASP A 934 3.41 -35.28 -5.37
CA ASP A 934 4.25 -35.31 -6.58
C ASP A 934 4.61 -36.74 -7.05
N THR A 935 4.70 -37.71 -6.14
CA THR A 935 4.91 -39.12 -6.49
C THR A 935 3.63 -39.71 -7.08
N LEU A 936 2.47 -39.40 -6.50
CA LEU A 936 1.17 -39.79 -7.04
C LEU A 936 0.92 -39.16 -8.42
N CYS A 937 1.35 -37.92 -8.63
CA CYS A 937 1.28 -37.24 -9.92
C CYS A 937 2.18 -37.93 -10.98
N ALA A 938 3.42 -38.26 -10.63
CA ALA A 938 4.30 -39.01 -11.53
C ALA A 938 3.72 -40.40 -11.87
N MET A 939 3.11 -41.06 -10.90
CA MET A 939 2.47 -42.36 -11.09
C MET A 939 1.23 -42.25 -11.99
N ALA A 940 0.41 -41.21 -11.82
CA ALA A 940 -0.74 -40.94 -12.66
C ALA A 940 -0.33 -40.67 -14.12
N ASN A 941 0.71 -39.84 -14.33
CA ASN A 941 1.21 -39.53 -15.66
C ASN A 941 1.71 -40.79 -16.38
N LEU A 942 2.51 -41.62 -15.69
CA LEU A 942 2.98 -42.90 -16.24
C LEU A 942 1.83 -43.83 -16.60
N ALA A 943 0.78 -43.89 -15.77
CA ALA A 943 -0.39 -44.71 -16.03
C ALA A 943 -1.18 -44.24 -17.26
N VAL A 944 -1.36 -42.91 -17.40
CA VAL A 944 -1.96 -42.30 -18.60
C VAL A 944 -1.16 -42.64 -19.86
N THR A 945 0.18 -42.53 -19.80
CA THR A 945 1.05 -42.89 -20.92
C THR A 945 0.94 -44.38 -21.28
N TYR A 946 0.84 -45.29 -20.30
CA TYR A 946 0.56 -46.71 -20.57
C TYR A 946 -0.81 -46.93 -21.21
N SER A 947 -1.84 -46.23 -20.76
CA SER A 947 -3.19 -46.28 -21.35
C SER A 947 -3.18 -45.82 -22.81
N GLN A 948 -2.42 -44.76 -23.13
CA GLN A 948 -2.22 -44.26 -24.50
C GLN A 948 -1.47 -45.25 -25.41
N LEU A 949 -0.56 -46.04 -24.84
CA LEU A 949 0.13 -47.15 -25.52
C LEU A 949 -0.72 -48.43 -25.64
N GLY A 950 -1.96 -48.44 -25.11
CA GLY A 950 -2.81 -49.62 -25.06
C GLY A 950 -2.40 -50.67 -24.01
N ARG A 951 -1.47 -50.33 -23.11
CA ARG A 951 -0.96 -51.18 -22.03
C ARG A 951 -1.84 -51.09 -20.79
N TYR A 952 -3.14 -51.34 -20.95
CA TYR A 952 -4.17 -51.12 -19.92
C TYR A 952 -3.96 -51.95 -18.64
N GLU A 953 -3.46 -53.18 -18.75
CA GLU A 953 -3.17 -54.02 -17.58
C GLU A 953 -2.00 -53.49 -16.73
N GLU A 954 -1.13 -52.64 -17.30
CA GLU A 954 -0.05 -51.96 -16.57
C GLU A 954 -0.50 -50.61 -16.00
N ALA A 955 -1.43 -49.92 -16.68
CA ALA A 955 -2.03 -48.67 -16.21
C ALA A 955 -2.93 -48.89 -14.98
N LYS A 956 -3.80 -49.91 -15.03
CA LYS A 956 -4.80 -50.21 -13.99
C LYS A 956 -4.26 -50.20 -12.55
N PRO A 957 -3.19 -50.94 -12.18
CA PRO A 957 -2.72 -50.98 -10.79
C PRO A 957 -2.21 -49.62 -10.30
N LEU A 958 -1.61 -48.81 -11.19
CA LEU A 958 -1.14 -47.47 -10.90
C LEU A 958 -2.33 -46.52 -10.68
N GLU A 959 -3.34 -46.54 -11.56
CA GLU A 959 -4.54 -45.70 -11.45
C GLU A 959 -5.33 -46.00 -10.17
N ALA A 960 -5.47 -47.29 -9.81
CA ALA A 960 -6.15 -47.70 -8.57
C ALA A 960 -5.43 -47.17 -7.32
N THR A 961 -4.09 -47.28 -7.29
CA THR A 961 -3.27 -46.75 -6.18
C THR A 961 -3.39 -45.23 -6.09
N VAL A 962 -3.35 -44.52 -7.23
CA VAL A 962 -3.49 -43.06 -7.27
C VAL A 962 -4.87 -42.62 -6.76
N LEU A 963 -5.95 -43.26 -7.20
CA LEU A 963 -7.31 -42.93 -6.77
C LEU A 963 -7.49 -43.11 -5.26
N GLU A 964 -7.07 -44.26 -4.73
CA GLU A 964 -7.16 -44.55 -3.30
C GLU A 964 -6.43 -43.49 -2.47
N LYS A 965 -5.17 -43.20 -2.83
CA LYS A 965 -4.32 -42.27 -2.09
C LYS A 965 -4.75 -40.81 -2.24
N ARG A 966 -5.19 -40.38 -3.42
CA ARG A 966 -5.73 -39.01 -3.60
C ARG A 966 -7.03 -38.81 -2.84
N LYS A 967 -7.89 -39.82 -2.78
CA LYS A 967 -9.15 -39.77 -2.01
C LYS A 967 -8.89 -39.58 -0.51
N THR A 968 -7.84 -40.20 0.03
CA THR A 968 -7.48 -40.01 1.45
C THR A 968 -6.80 -38.67 1.73
N LEU A 969 -5.93 -38.19 0.83
CA LEU A 969 -5.13 -36.98 1.05
C LEU A 969 -5.87 -35.68 0.70
N LEU A 970 -6.53 -35.64 -0.47
CA LEU A 970 -7.15 -34.44 -1.03
C LEU A 970 -8.67 -34.42 -0.82
N GLY A 971 -9.26 -35.59 -0.58
CA GLY A 971 -10.70 -35.79 -0.49
C GLY A 971 -11.34 -36.22 -1.81
N ALA A 972 -12.58 -36.72 -1.72
CA ALA A 972 -13.30 -37.31 -2.85
C ALA A 972 -13.68 -36.30 -3.95
N ASN A 973 -13.93 -35.04 -3.57
CA ASN A 973 -14.41 -33.99 -4.49
C ASN A 973 -13.27 -33.15 -5.09
N HIS A 974 -12.02 -33.47 -4.81
CA HIS A 974 -10.89 -32.72 -5.35
C HIS A 974 -10.75 -32.98 -6.86
N PRO A 975 -10.46 -31.97 -7.71
CA PRO A 975 -10.33 -32.14 -9.15
C PRO A 975 -9.40 -33.29 -9.57
N ASP A 976 -8.24 -33.40 -8.93
CA ASP A 976 -7.27 -34.47 -9.23
C ASP A 976 -7.75 -35.87 -8.81
N THR A 977 -8.63 -35.99 -7.80
CA THR A 977 -9.23 -37.26 -7.40
C THR A 977 -10.28 -37.69 -8.42
N LEU A 978 -11.09 -36.73 -8.90
CA LEU A 978 -12.09 -36.97 -9.94
C LEU A 978 -11.43 -37.36 -11.27
N ALA A 979 -10.32 -36.71 -11.65
CA ALA A 979 -9.56 -37.08 -12.84
C ALA A 979 -8.97 -38.51 -12.74
N ALA A 980 -8.48 -38.90 -11.55
CA ALA A 980 -7.98 -40.26 -11.33
C ALA A 980 -9.11 -41.31 -11.42
N LEU A 981 -10.30 -40.97 -10.92
CA LEU A 981 -11.49 -41.81 -11.04
C LEU A 981 -11.88 -42.01 -12.51
N GLU A 982 -11.96 -40.92 -13.28
CA GLU A 982 -12.31 -40.95 -14.71
C GLU A 982 -11.33 -41.79 -15.54
N ASN A 983 -10.03 -41.65 -15.28
CA ASN A 983 -9.00 -42.45 -15.94
C ASN A 983 -9.17 -43.95 -15.65
N LEU A 984 -9.38 -44.31 -14.38
CA LEU A 984 -9.57 -45.71 -13.98
C LEU A 984 -10.85 -46.33 -14.57
N VAL A 985 -11.95 -45.57 -14.58
CA VAL A 985 -13.22 -45.98 -15.22
C VAL A 985 -13.00 -46.23 -16.72
N THR A 986 -12.27 -45.34 -17.39
CA THR A 986 -11.94 -45.47 -18.80
C THR A 986 -11.12 -46.74 -19.07
N THR A 987 -10.10 -47.01 -18.24
CA THR A 987 -9.28 -48.22 -18.33
C THR A 987 -10.10 -49.48 -18.11
N TYR A 988 -11.04 -49.49 -17.15
CA TYR A 988 -11.94 -50.63 -16.94
C TYR A 988 -12.85 -50.89 -18.14
N HIS A 989 -13.40 -49.85 -18.77
CA HIS A 989 -14.15 -49.99 -20.00
C HIS A 989 -13.31 -50.57 -21.15
N LYS A 990 -12.04 -50.16 -21.28
CA LYS A 990 -11.12 -50.69 -22.30
C LYS A 990 -10.71 -52.15 -22.04
N LEU A 991 -10.76 -52.59 -20.78
CA LEU A 991 -10.54 -53.98 -20.36
C LEU A 991 -11.83 -54.83 -20.34
N GLU A 992 -12.95 -54.31 -20.84
CA GLU A 992 -14.28 -54.96 -20.84
C GLU A 992 -14.82 -55.31 -19.43
N LYS A 993 -14.28 -54.66 -18.39
CA LYS A 993 -14.67 -54.81 -16.97
C LYS A 993 -15.76 -53.80 -16.62
N HIS A 994 -16.92 -53.92 -17.28
CA HIS A 994 -18.00 -52.93 -17.24
C HIS A 994 -18.71 -52.83 -15.87
N GLN A 995 -18.67 -53.88 -15.06
CA GLN A 995 -19.31 -53.88 -13.75
C GLN A 995 -18.51 -53.03 -12.75
N GLU A 996 -17.19 -53.21 -12.74
CA GLU A 996 -16.26 -52.42 -11.92
C GLU A 996 -16.25 -50.95 -12.32
N ALA A 997 -16.36 -50.66 -13.62
CA ALA A 997 -16.52 -49.29 -14.12
C ALA A 997 -17.82 -48.60 -13.66
N LYS A 998 -18.88 -49.39 -13.38
CA LYS A 998 -20.18 -48.88 -12.93
C LYS A 998 -20.24 -48.70 -11.40
N GLU A 999 -19.43 -49.45 -10.66
CA GLU A 999 -19.31 -49.35 -9.20
C GLU A 999 -18.50 -48.13 -8.75
N LEU A 1000 -17.56 -47.69 -9.59
CA LEU A 1000 -16.84 -46.44 -9.50
C LEU A 1000 -17.71 -45.27 -9.97
#